data_AF-A0A1F6SBK1-F1
#
_entry.id   AF-A0A1F6SBK1-F1
#
_cell.length_a   1.000
_cell.length_b   1.000
_cell.length_c   1.000
_cell.angle_alpha   90.00
_cell.angle_beta   90.00
_cell.angle_gamma   90.00
#
_symmetry.space_group_name_H-M   'P 1'
#
loop_
_entity.id
_entity.type
_entity.pdbx_description
1 polymer ?
#
loop_
_entity_poly.entity_id
_entity_poly.type
_entity_poly.pdbx_seq_one_letter_code
_entity_poly.pdbx_strand_id
1 'polypeptide(L)'
;MPVVIFVALSLTLVDTQAVFAAANSGDDKPIERAKWMVFDETRSTMFILNNDDTLSAYDAANNTFTLSRKSFPGVKNAYSILTSPDGAFIAFSSIAGYSNQIYIFELDDVINSQLPVSRAGYILPVPTEGKIISKFSPDGKTLIVSDGIGNILFLDTEKPRQEKMSIDGSAPVKMELDKYGRLLVLKEVSGDLDIIDIFGNKVLATISVGSNSKDVLFNEVTDKIYVSHAGFNDVYVIDAQTLTVVEKIKVGSDPVAMTYDKNTGDVFVANNSAGTISIIASDFSVRTIDFHSPAYYESSPMSLFYLNAEKKLFIINSSTAKLFVYDVVTDKIIKEEKTSFFPLAIFGSEKLETIFVRHINTDFIWQMDGRTLDVQRIPDVNDVNTLFFSKPQGIAVDSELNRIYVSNVGDNTITVIDGETQKPITKITVNGSPQTIGFLSTTKKLYSVSPVDDTLAVVDTAQESYPVKIIPVGKQPRSMAINTTTGRIYVSSAADSSVTVIDGALDEVIATVSLPAGGFPLVLSANTELNKVYAVAYGSNYISVINTDINTVEKQITVGQNPIWVRYIPELNRIFVSVEGEKKIVIINPENNEIVQTINTDTSGKPYHIFFASKTKYVYINLRNSEKVIVLAQDKDASSFRIIREAVIPFLGETDARPYNMVAVNKKTSLSYFTSGNKNNVVITRNELDKEGVLDPVWYATINADGSVIYSDEAKEAVPVQEEKKISFVTLSNIIKLLVLGFVIAIIGIVISMRRRSLRNNISSSL
;
A
#
# COMPACT_ATOMS: atom_id res chain seq x y z
N MET A 1 -69.69 24.34 -20.18
CA MET A 1 -68.40 25.07 -20.26
C MET A 1 -68.34 26.03 -19.08
N PRO A 2 -67.22 26.18 -18.35
CA PRO A 2 -66.03 25.32 -18.17
C PRO A 2 -66.00 24.68 -16.74
N VAL A 3 -65.52 23.45 -16.56
CA VAL A 3 -64.15 23.04 -16.17
C VAL A 3 -63.60 23.76 -14.92
N VAL A 4 -63.68 23.10 -13.76
CA VAL A 4 -62.54 22.77 -12.87
C VAL A 4 -62.94 21.50 -12.10
N ILE A 5 -62.27 20.38 -12.37
CA ILE A 5 -62.43 19.14 -11.60
C ILE A 5 -61.24 19.06 -10.63
N PHE A 6 -61.53 19.03 -9.33
CA PHE A 6 -60.58 18.57 -8.31
C PHE A 6 -60.72 17.05 -8.20
N VAL A 7 -59.66 16.30 -8.51
CA VAL A 7 -59.52 14.91 -8.05
C VAL A 7 -58.22 14.81 -7.25
N ALA A 8 -58.38 14.51 -5.95
CA ALA A 8 -57.29 14.04 -5.11
C ALA A 8 -56.86 12.66 -5.61
N LEU A 9 -55.62 12.53 -6.11
CA LEU A 9 -55.04 11.24 -6.43
C LEU A 9 -54.36 10.65 -5.19
N SER A 10 -54.97 9.59 -4.67
CA SER A 10 -54.29 8.53 -3.91
C SER A 10 -53.34 7.78 -4.84
N LEU A 11 -52.03 7.80 -4.55
CA LEU A 11 -51.06 6.91 -5.20
C LEU A 11 -51.06 5.55 -4.50
N THR A 12 -51.66 4.56 -5.16
CA THR A 12 -51.38 3.13 -4.96
C THR A 12 -50.55 2.63 -6.14
N LEU A 13 -49.52 1.84 -5.84
CA LEU A 13 -48.60 1.20 -6.76
C LEU A 13 -49.32 0.42 -7.87
N VAL A 14 -48.90 0.64 -9.11
CA VAL A 14 -48.94 -0.37 -10.18
C VAL A 14 -47.64 -0.29 -10.97
N ASP A 15 -46.93 -1.41 -10.97
CA ASP A 15 -45.80 -1.76 -11.82
C ASP A 15 -46.00 -1.30 -13.26
N THR A 16 -45.05 -0.51 -13.75
CA THR A 16 -44.77 -0.43 -15.18
C THR A 16 -43.29 -0.67 -15.38
N GLN A 17 -43.02 -1.74 -16.10
CA GLN A 17 -41.72 -2.19 -16.56
C GLN A 17 -40.94 -1.02 -17.18
N ALA A 18 -39.90 -0.59 -16.50
CA ALA A 18 -38.79 0.13 -17.12
C ALA A 18 -37.65 -0.87 -17.27
N VAL A 19 -37.41 -1.25 -18.52
CA VAL A 19 -36.19 -1.92 -18.98
C VAL A 19 -35.02 -0.98 -18.64
N PHE A 20 -34.42 -1.16 -17.47
CA PHE A 20 -33.13 -0.56 -17.17
C PHE A 20 -32.07 -1.41 -17.84
N ALA A 21 -31.66 -0.96 -19.04
CA ALA A 21 -30.37 -1.30 -19.59
C ALA A 21 -29.31 -1.09 -18.51
N ALA A 22 -28.40 -2.05 -18.38
CA ALA A 22 -27.27 -2.02 -17.46
C ALA A 22 -26.59 -0.66 -17.53
N ALA A 23 -26.65 0.09 -16.43
CA ALA A 23 -25.82 1.27 -16.26
C ALA A 23 -24.38 0.77 -16.19
N ASN A 24 -23.64 0.91 -17.29
CA ASN A 24 -22.18 0.92 -17.26
C ASN A 24 -21.78 2.00 -16.26
N SER A 25 -21.31 1.57 -15.08
CA SER A 25 -20.69 2.45 -14.10
C SER A 25 -19.51 3.16 -14.76
N GLY A 26 -19.44 4.47 -14.60
CA GLY A 26 -18.43 5.33 -15.23
C GLY A 26 -16.99 4.88 -15.03
N ASP A 27 -16.18 5.30 -16.00
CA ASP A 27 -14.75 5.10 -16.24
C ASP A 27 -14.35 3.77 -16.92
N ASP A 28 -13.80 3.88 -18.14
CA ASP A 28 -13.31 2.87 -19.11
C ASP A 28 -12.21 1.91 -18.59
N LYS A 29 -12.06 1.74 -17.27
CA LYS A 29 -11.01 0.90 -16.67
C LYS A 29 -11.51 -0.52 -16.42
N PRO A 30 -10.82 -1.55 -16.94
CA PRO A 30 -11.23 -2.93 -16.77
C PRO A 30 -10.88 -3.51 -15.39
N ILE A 31 -10.04 -2.86 -14.59
CA ILE A 31 -9.73 -3.28 -13.21
C ILE A 31 -9.88 -2.06 -12.30
N GLU A 32 -10.54 -2.26 -11.16
CA GLU A 32 -10.65 -1.29 -10.05
C GLU A 32 -10.10 -1.96 -8.79
N ARG A 33 -8.83 -1.65 -8.45
CA ARG A 33 -8.14 -2.16 -7.25
C ARG A 33 -8.34 -3.67 -7.00
N ALA A 34 -7.66 -4.51 -7.78
CA ALA A 34 -7.84 -5.97 -7.73
C ALA A 34 -7.78 -6.55 -6.29
N LYS A 35 -8.90 -7.15 -5.86
CA LYS A 35 -9.13 -7.68 -4.50
C LYS A 35 -8.89 -9.19 -4.39
N TRP A 36 -9.16 -9.94 -5.45
CA TRP A 36 -8.89 -11.37 -5.54
C TRP A 36 -8.75 -11.78 -7.01
N MET A 37 -8.11 -12.91 -7.29
CA MET A 37 -7.98 -13.43 -8.64
C MET A 37 -8.05 -14.97 -8.64
N VAL A 38 -8.50 -15.54 -9.75
CA VAL A 38 -8.44 -16.99 -10.00
C VAL A 38 -8.25 -17.23 -11.49
N PHE A 39 -7.40 -18.18 -11.84
CA PHE A 39 -7.14 -18.56 -13.22
C PHE A 39 -7.92 -19.81 -13.60
N ASP A 40 -8.70 -19.75 -14.67
CA ASP A 40 -9.35 -20.90 -15.30
C ASP A 40 -8.45 -21.45 -16.40
N GLU A 41 -7.78 -22.58 -16.11
CA GLU A 41 -6.92 -23.29 -17.06
C GLU A 41 -7.68 -23.77 -18.31
N THR A 42 -8.99 -24.04 -18.19
CA THR A 42 -9.81 -24.56 -19.30
C THR A 42 -9.92 -23.50 -20.40
N ARG A 43 -10.28 -22.27 -20.02
CA ARG A 43 -10.47 -21.13 -20.93
C ARG A 43 -9.21 -20.28 -21.13
N SER A 44 -8.19 -20.48 -20.30
CA SER A 44 -7.00 -19.62 -20.26
C SER A 44 -7.35 -18.19 -19.82
N THR A 45 -8.32 -18.06 -18.91
CA THR A 45 -8.91 -16.79 -18.49
C THR A 45 -8.56 -16.48 -17.05
N MET A 46 -8.05 -15.28 -16.80
CA MET A 46 -7.90 -14.72 -15.45
C MET A 46 -9.18 -13.98 -15.06
N PHE A 47 -9.86 -14.47 -14.02
CA PHE A 47 -10.97 -13.76 -13.39
C PHE A 47 -10.46 -12.91 -12.24
N ILE A 48 -10.90 -11.65 -12.20
CA ILE A 48 -10.43 -10.62 -11.29
C ILE A 48 -11.63 -10.06 -10.54
N LEU A 49 -11.65 -10.23 -9.22
CA LEU A 49 -12.61 -9.57 -8.34
C LEU A 49 -12.09 -8.19 -8.00
N ASN A 50 -12.84 -7.16 -8.36
CA ASN A 50 -12.52 -5.76 -8.10
C ASN A 50 -12.96 -5.32 -6.70
N ASN A 51 -12.45 -4.19 -6.23
CA ASN A 51 -12.78 -3.66 -4.90
C ASN A 51 -14.23 -3.15 -4.78
N ASP A 52 -14.87 -2.84 -5.90
CA ASP A 52 -16.28 -2.44 -6.00
C ASP A 52 -17.24 -3.63 -6.17
N ASP A 53 -16.77 -4.85 -5.85
CA ASP A 53 -17.49 -6.13 -5.96
C ASP A 53 -17.85 -6.56 -7.39
N THR A 54 -17.30 -5.89 -8.41
CA THR A 54 -17.47 -6.31 -9.81
C THR A 54 -16.46 -7.37 -10.23
N LEU A 55 -16.79 -8.17 -11.26
CA LEU A 55 -15.86 -9.12 -11.88
C LEU A 55 -15.37 -8.61 -13.23
N SER A 56 -14.08 -8.80 -13.47
CA SER A 56 -13.48 -8.69 -14.80
C SER A 56 -12.92 -10.03 -15.24
N ALA A 57 -12.94 -10.30 -16.55
CA ALA A 57 -12.39 -11.50 -17.15
C ALA A 57 -11.38 -11.11 -18.24
N TYR A 58 -10.16 -11.59 -18.09
CA TYR A 58 -9.05 -11.32 -18.97
C TYR A 58 -8.58 -12.62 -19.63
N ASP A 59 -8.77 -12.72 -20.95
CA ASP A 59 -8.23 -13.79 -21.77
C ASP A 59 -6.72 -13.57 -21.90
N ALA A 60 -5.96 -14.38 -21.16
CA ALA A 60 -4.51 -14.25 -21.09
C ALA A 60 -3.79 -14.82 -22.32
N ALA A 61 -4.45 -15.67 -23.11
CA ALA A 61 -3.89 -16.19 -24.35
C ALA A 61 -3.96 -15.15 -25.47
N ASN A 62 -5.07 -14.39 -25.52
CA ASN A 62 -5.30 -13.35 -26.53
C ASN A 62 -4.96 -11.94 -26.04
N ASN A 63 -4.54 -11.79 -24.78
CA ASN A 63 -4.24 -10.52 -24.11
C ASN A 63 -5.40 -9.50 -24.17
N THR A 64 -6.65 -9.93 -23.95
CA THR A 64 -7.82 -9.06 -24.05
C THR A 64 -8.80 -9.24 -22.90
N PHE A 65 -9.45 -8.15 -22.48
CA PHE A 65 -10.58 -8.26 -21.54
C PHE A 65 -11.84 -8.69 -22.30
N THR A 66 -12.42 -9.81 -21.89
CA THR A 66 -13.70 -10.32 -22.41
C THR A 66 -14.88 -9.83 -21.57
N LEU A 67 -14.62 -9.46 -20.32
CA LEU A 67 -15.57 -8.85 -19.40
C LEU A 67 -14.85 -7.77 -18.58
N SER A 68 -15.47 -6.60 -18.44
CA SER A 68 -14.91 -5.49 -17.65
C SER A 68 -15.93 -5.03 -16.62
N ARG A 69 -15.55 -5.13 -15.33
CA ARG A 69 -16.30 -4.61 -14.16
C ARG A 69 -17.80 -4.89 -14.22
N LYS A 70 -18.17 -6.15 -14.42
CA LYS A 70 -19.57 -6.59 -14.39
C LYS A 70 -20.03 -6.78 -12.94
N SER A 71 -21.14 -6.14 -12.56
CA SER A 71 -21.81 -6.43 -11.29
C SER A 71 -22.68 -7.69 -11.40
N PHE A 72 -22.82 -8.42 -10.29
CA PHE A 72 -23.65 -9.61 -10.20
C PHE A 72 -24.81 -9.36 -9.23
N PRO A 73 -26.05 -9.76 -9.57
CA PRO A 73 -27.20 -9.59 -8.69
C PRO A 73 -26.96 -10.20 -7.30
N GLY A 74 -27.17 -9.41 -6.24
CA GLY A 74 -27.06 -9.85 -4.85
C GLY A 74 -25.65 -9.83 -4.25
N VAL A 75 -24.61 -10.02 -5.07
CA VAL A 75 -23.21 -10.04 -4.62
C VAL A 75 -22.80 -8.68 -4.08
N LYS A 76 -22.45 -8.61 -2.78
CA LYS A 76 -22.01 -7.40 -2.07
C LYS A 76 -20.95 -7.73 -1.04
N ASN A 77 -19.91 -6.92 -0.95
CA ASN A 77 -18.71 -7.15 -0.15
C ASN A 77 -18.09 -8.53 -0.42
N ALA A 78 -17.96 -8.90 -1.70
CA ALA A 78 -17.30 -10.14 -2.08
C ALA A 78 -15.80 -10.07 -1.73
N TYR A 79 -15.23 -11.14 -1.19
CA TYR A 79 -13.83 -11.15 -0.74
C TYR A 79 -12.98 -12.27 -1.34
N SER A 80 -13.60 -13.28 -1.95
CA SER A 80 -12.91 -14.30 -2.72
C SER A 80 -13.77 -14.80 -3.89
N ILE A 81 -13.09 -15.29 -4.92
CA ILE A 81 -13.69 -15.99 -6.06
C ILE A 81 -12.92 -17.29 -6.33
N LEU A 82 -13.62 -18.29 -6.86
CA LEU A 82 -13.07 -19.60 -7.26
C LEU A 82 -13.80 -20.10 -8.50
N THR A 83 -13.08 -20.77 -9.40
CA THR A 83 -13.68 -21.48 -10.54
C THR A 83 -13.66 -22.98 -10.28
N SER A 84 -14.65 -23.71 -10.79
CA SER A 84 -14.64 -25.16 -10.75
C SER A 84 -13.56 -25.73 -11.68
N PRO A 85 -12.94 -26.88 -11.37
CA PRO A 85 -11.85 -27.45 -12.19
C PRO A 85 -12.25 -27.82 -13.62
N ASP A 86 -13.52 -28.14 -13.85
CA ASP A 86 -14.12 -28.39 -15.16
C ASP A 86 -14.48 -27.09 -15.92
N GLY A 87 -14.33 -25.94 -15.28
CA GLY A 87 -14.68 -24.64 -15.82
C GLY A 87 -16.19 -24.42 -15.96
N ALA A 88 -17.05 -25.21 -15.33
CA ALA A 88 -18.51 -25.03 -15.45
C ALA A 88 -19.04 -23.86 -14.61
N PHE A 89 -18.43 -23.58 -13.45
CA PHE A 89 -18.96 -22.65 -12.45
C PHE A 89 -17.92 -21.66 -11.92
N ILE A 90 -18.41 -20.51 -11.45
CA ILE A 90 -17.67 -19.58 -10.59
C ILE A 90 -18.44 -19.33 -9.30
N ALA A 91 -17.74 -19.37 -8.17
CA ALA A 91 -18.27 -19.10 -6.84
C ALA A 91 -17.71 -17.79 -6.28
N PHE A 92 -18.55 -16.99 -5.63
CA PHE A 92 -18.20 -15.79 -4.89
C PHE A 92 -18.49 -15.99 -3.40
N SER A 93 -17.51 -15.68 -2.55
CA SER A 93 -17.73 -15.57 -1.10
C SER A 93 -17.93 -14.11 -0.73
N SER A 94 -19.04 -13.81 -0.03
CA SER A 94 -19.58 -12.47 0.17
C SER A 94 -20.02 -12.25 1.62
N ILE A 95 -20.06 -11.00 2.08
CA ILE A 95 -20.64 -10.64 3.38
C ILE A 95 -21.82 -9.68 3.17
N ALA A 96 -23.02 -10.11 3.55
CA ALA A 96 -24.24 -9.30 3.46
C ALA A 96 -24.84 -9.10 4.86
N GLY A 97 -24.67 -7.91 5.42
CA GLY A 97 -25.04 -7.63 6.81
C GLY A 97 -24.12 -8.38 7.78
N TYR A 98 -24.68 -9.27 8.61
CA TYR A 98 -23.94 -10.07 9.58
C TYR A 98 -23.75 -11.54 9.14
N SER A 99 -24.07 -11.90 7.90
CA SER A 99 -23.93 -13.26 7.41
C SER A 99 -23.06 -13.36 6.17
N ASN A 100 -22.25 -14.42 6.13
CA ASN A 100 -21.56 -14.83 4.94
C ASN A 100 -22.55 -15.41 3.93
N GLN A 101 -22.29 -15.18 2.64
CA GLN A 101 -23.08 -15.71 1.55
C GLN A 101 -22.18 -16.25 0.46
N ILE A 102 -22.56 -17.39 -0.09
CA ILE A 102 -21.92 -17.93 -1.29
C ILE A 102 -22.90 -17.83 -2.45
N TYR A 103 -22.40 -17.28 -3.54
CA TYR A 103 -23.09 -17.21 -4.82
C TYR A 103 -22.36 -18.10 -5.82
N ILE A 104 -23.07 -19.00 -6.48
CA ILE A 104 -22.52 -19.84 -7.55
C ILE A 104 -23.21 -19.45 -8.86
N PHE A 105 -22.45 -19.26 -9.93
CA PHE A 105 -22.96 -18.95 -11.27
C PHE A 105 -22.37 -19.90 -12.29
N GLU A 106 -23.16 -20.25 -13.31
CA GLU A 106 -22.65 -20.92 -14.51
C GLU A 106 -21.72 -19.97 -15.27
N LEU A 107 -20.51 -20.44 -15.58
CA LEU A 107 -19.45 -19.57 -16.10
C LEU A 107 -19.75 -19.06 -17.52
N ASP A 108 -20.44 -19.86 -18.33
CA ASP A 108 -20.83 -19.47 -19.69
C ASP A 108 -21.89 -18.35 -19.68
N ASP A 109 -22.81 -18.33 -18.71
CA ASP A 109 -23.77 -17.23 -18.53
C ASP A 109 -23.07 -15.93 -18.11
N VAL A 110 -22.06 -16.06 -17.25
CA VAL A 110 -21.22 -14.95 -16.76
C VAL A 110 -20.47 -14.29 -17.91
N ILE A 111 -19.82 -15.09 -18.76
CA ILE A 111 -18.99 -14.58 -19.87
C ILE A 111 -19.87 -14.00 -20.99
N ASN A 112 -20.98 -14.67 -21.35
CA ASN A 112 -21.84 -14.23 -22.44
C ASN A 112 -22.75 -13.05 -22.06
N SER A 113 -22.66 -12.53 -20.84
CA SER A 113 -23.53 -11.46 -20.30
C SER A 113 -25.03 -11.78 -20.39
N GLN A 114 -25.40 -13.05 -20.49
CA GLN A 114 -26.79 -13.50 -20.62
C GLN A 114 -27.47 -13.78 -19.28
N LEU A 115 -26.89 -13.34 -18.17
CA LEU A 115 -27.42 -13.56 -16.82
C LEU A 115 -28.89 -13.10 -16.72
N PRO A 116 -29.86 -14.01 -16.63
CA PRO A 116 -31.21 -13.61 -16.26
C PRO A 116 -31.16 -13.10 -14.82
N VAL A 117 -31.84 -11.97 -14.57
CA VAL A 117 -31.82 -11.14 -13.35
C VAL A 117 -32.10 -11.92 -12.03
N SER A 118 -32.48 -13.19 -12.10
CA SER A 118 -32.94 -14.02 -10.99
C SER A 118 -32.14 -15.30 -10.68
N ARG A 119 -31.04 -15.62 -11.38
CA ARG A 119 -30.26 -16.85 -11.10
C ARG A 119 -28.81 -16.57 -10.72
N ALA A 120 -28.59 -16.25 -9.44
CA ALA A 120 -27.51 -16.97 -8.76
C ALA A 120 -27.97 -18.43 -8.71
N GLY A 121 -27.13 -19.37 -9.17
CA GLY A 121 -27.43 -20.80 -9.11
C GLY A 121 -27.91 -21.18 -7.71
N TYR A 122 -27.21 -20.69 -6.67
CA TYR A 122 -27.56 -20.88 -5.26
C TYR A 122 -27.07 -19.68 -4.39
N ILE A 123 -27.85 -19.30 -3.37
CA ILE A 123 -27.45 -18.37 -2.29
C ILE A 123 -27.54 -19.13 -0.98
N LEU A 124 -26.45 -19.18 -0.22
CA LEU A 124 -26.42 -19.85 1.07
C LEU A 124 -26.01 -18.90 2.18
N PRO A 125 -26.92 -18.59 3.13
CA PRO A 125 -26.51 -17.91 4.34
C PRO A 125 -25.65 -18.87 5.17
N VAL A 126 -24.40 -18.49 5.38
CA VAL A 126 -23.47 -19.16 6.29
C VAL A 126 -23.51 -18.36 7.59
N PRO A 127 -24.04 -18.93 8.69
CA PRO A 127 -24.37 -18.19 9.91
C PRO A 127 -23.12 -17.92 10.76
N THR A 128 -22.18 -17.13 10.25
CA THR A 128 -20.92 -16.81 10.92
C THR A 128 -20.42 -15.40 10.64
N GLU A 129 -19.59 -14.90 11.55
CA GLU A 129 -18.95 -13.57 11.50
C GLU A 129 -17.52 -13.62 10.90
N GLY A 130 -16.93 -14.82 10.73
CA GLY A 130 -15.56 -15.01 10.24
C GLY A 130 -15.47 -15.19 8.71
N LYS A 131 -14.28 -15.03 8.12
CA LYS A 131 -14.08 -15.33 6.68
C LYS A 131 -14.25 -16.84 6.44
N ILE A 132 -15.07 -17.20 5.46
CA ILE A 132 -15.22 -18.58 5.01
C ILE A 132 -14.09 -18.94 4.04
N ILE A 133 -13.79 -20.23 4.00
CA ILE A 133 -12.88 -20.82 3.01
C ILE A 133 -13.71 -21.80 2.21
N SER A 134 -13.51 -21.84 0.91
CA SER A 134 -14.21 -22.76 0.02
C SER A 134 -13.27 -23.39 -1.00
N LYS A 135 -13.64 -24.55 -1.51
CA LYS A 135 -12.92 -25.28 -2.55
C LYS A 135 -13.87 -26.19 -3.31
N PHE A 136 -13.71 -26.32 -4.62
CA PHE A 136 -14.46 -27.30 -5.40
C PHE A 136 -13.83 -28.69 -5.24
N SER A 137 -14.66 -29.73 -5.30
CA SER A 137 -14.23 -31.11 -5.51
C SER A 137 -13.51 -31.24 -6.86
N PRO A 138 -12.65 -32.27 -7.04
CA PRO A 138 -11.87 -32.41 -8.27
C PRO A 138 -12.72 -32.55 -9.53
N ASP A 139 -13.94 -33.07 -9.41
CA ASP A 139 -14.90 -33.22 -10.49
C ASP A 139 -15.78 -31.97 -10.73
N GLY A 140 -15.63 -30.92 -9.94
CA GLY A 140 -16.42 -29.68 -10.03
C GLY A 140 -17.85 -29.78 -9.52
N LYS A 141 -18.30 -30.96 -9.07
CA LYS A 141 -19.70 -31.23 -8.72
C LYS A 141 -20.09 -30.82 -7.31
N THR A 142 -19.13 -30.57 -6.44
CA THR A 142 -19.37 -30.21 -5.04
C THR A 142 -18.52 -29.02 -4.64
N LEU A 143 -19.16 -27.95 -4.17
CA LEU A 143 -18.48 -26.86 -3.49
C LEU A 143 -18.42 -27.16 -1.98
N ILE A 144 -17.21 -27.28 -1.46
CA ILE A 144 -16.92 -27.52 -0.05
C ILE A 144 -16.69 -26.17 0.61
N VAL A 145 -17.38 -25.91 1.72
CA VAL A 145 -17.38 -24.60 2.39
C VAL A 145 -17.20 -24.77 3.89
N SER A 146 -16.19 -24.12 4.45
CA SER A 146 -16.07 -23.94 5.89
C SER A 146 -17.06 -22.88 6.35
N ASP A 147 -17.84 -23.16 7.39
CA ASP A 147 -18.67 -22.10 7.96
C ASP A 147 -17.85 -21.13 8.84
N GLY A 148 -16.67 -21.52 9.33
CA GLY A 148 -15.84 -20.69 10.22
C GLY A 148 -16.14 -20.84 11.70
N ILE A 149 -17.07 -21.73 12.10
CA ILE A 149 -17.35 -22.10 13.51
C ILE A 149 -17.30 -23.62 13.73
N GLY A 150 -16.57 -24.34 12.87
CA GLY A 150 -16.36 -25.78 13.02
C GLY A 150 -17.38 -26.65 12.27
N ASN A 151 -17.94 -26.19 11.15
CA ASN A 151 -18.65 -27.09 10.24
C ASN A 151 -18.15 -26.94 8.80
N ILE A 152 -18.27 -28.04 8.05
CA ILE A 152 -18.07 -28.10 6.62
C ILE A 152 -19.44 -28.34 5.96
N LEU A 153 -19.74 -27.53 4.96
CA LEU A 153 -20.92 -27.66 4.12
C LEU A 153 -20.48 -28.23 2.76
N PHE A 154 -21.17 -29.27 2.32
CA PHE A 154 -21.01 -29.85 1.00
C PHE A 154 -22.21 -29.44 0.15
N LEU A 155 -21.93 -28.75 -0.94
CA LEU A 155 -22.94 -28.14 -1.79
C LEU A 155 -22.85 -28.76 -3.18
N ASP A 156 -23.85 -29.55 -3.55
CA ASP A 156 -23.96 -30.06 -4.91
C ASP A 156 -24.25 -28.90 -5.87
N THR A 157 -23.44 -28.78 -6.92
CA THR A 157 -23.44 -27.67 -7.87
C THR A 157 -24.50 -27.81 -8.96
N GLU A 158 -25.03 -29.02 -9.17
CA GLU A 158 -26.09 -29.31 -10.15
C GLU A 158 -27.48 -29.44 -9.48
N LYS A 159 -27.52 -29.94 -8.25
CA LYS A 159 -28.74 -30.15 -7.47
C LYS A 159 -28.59 -29.44 -6.11
N PRO A 160 -29.52 -28.54 -5.71
CA PRO A 160 -29.45 -27.85 -4.43
C PRO A 160 -29.70 -28.79 -3.25
N ARG A 161 -28.71 -29.61 -2.91
CA ARG A 161 -28.69 -30.39 -1.69
C ARG A 161 -27.51 -29.91 -0.87
N GLN A 162 -27.82 -29.45 0.33
CA GLN A 162 -26.84 -29.10 1.33
C GLN A 162 -26.69 -30.29 2.27
N GLU A 163 -25.49 -30.83 2.36
CA GLU A 163 -25.10 -31.74 3.42
C GLU A 163 -24.17 -30.99 4.37
N LYS A 164 -24.44 -31.13 5.68
CA LYS A 164 -23.65 -30.49 6.72
C LYS A 164 -22.91 -31.55 7.51
N MET A 165 -21.62 -31.31 7.71
CA MET A 165 -20.77 -32.11 8.57
C MET A 165 -20.20 -31.22 9.67
N SER A 166 -20.33 -31.65 10.92
CA SER A 166 -19.67 -30.99 12.04
C SER A 166 -18.26 -31.52 12.19
N ILE A 167 -17.30 -30.61 12.35
CA ILE A 167 -15.92 -30.90 12.71
C ILE A 167 -15.65 -30.28 14.09
N ASP A 168 -14.67 -30.80 14.83
CA ASP A 168 -14.48 -30.35 16.21
C ASP A 168 -13.98 -28.89 16.30
N GLY A 169 -14.86 -28.03 16.85
CA GLY A 169 -14.55 -26.89 17.73
C GLY A 169 -13.80 -25.67 17.20
N SER A 170 -13.24 -25.67 15.99
CA SER A 170 -12.41 -24.54 15.53
C SER A 170 -12.51 -24.23 14.04
N ALA A 171 -12.27 -22.96 13.71
CA ALA A 171 -12.28 -22.46 12.35
C ALA A 171 -11.12 -23.04 11.53
N PRO A 172 -11.40 -23.58 10.34
CA PRO A 172 -10.37 -23.92 9.35
C PRO A 172 -9.55 -22.69 8.91
N VAL A 173 -8.23 -22.83 8.85
CA VAL A 173 -7.29 -21.84 8.26
C VAL A 173 -7.04 -22.15 6.79
N LYS A 174 -7.01 -23.43 6.43
CA LYS A 174 -6.73 -23.90 5.08
C LYS A 174 -7.44 -25.22 4.82
N MET A 175 -7.89 -25.40 3.58
CA MET A 175 -8.45 -26.65 3.08
C MET A 175 -7.69 -27.08 1.81
N GLU A 176 -7.33 -28.35 1.74
CA GLU A 176 -6.65 -28.96 0.59
C GLU A 176 -7.29 -30.31 0.24
N LEU A 177 -7.23 -30.72 -1.02
CA LEU A 177 -7.73 -32.02 -1.46
C LEU A 177 -6.56 -32.90 -1.82
N ASP A 178 -6.67 -34.19 -1.54
CA ASP A 178 -5.72 -35.18 -2.05
C ASP A 178 -6.29 -36.01 -3.21
N LYS A 179 -5.42 -36.80 -3.83
CA LYS A 179 -5.77 -37.67 -4.97
C LYS A 179 -6.77 -38.78 -4.62
N TYR A 180 -7.03 -39.02 -3.33
CA TYR A 180 -8.00 -40.01 -2.86
C TYR A 180 -9.40 -39.42 -2.68
N GLY A 181 -9.57 -38.13 -2.97
CA GLY A 181 -10.83 -37.41 -2.73
C GLY A 181 -11.06 -37.12 -1.25
N ARG A 182 -10.00 -37.07 -0.42
CA ARG A 182 -10.13 -36.66 0.97
C ARG A 182 -9.87 -35.16 1.11
N LEU A 183 -10.60 -34.53 2.00
CA LEU A 183 -10.43 -33.14 2.39
C LEU A 183 -9.52 -33.04 3.61
N LEU A 184 -8.44 -32.29 3.47
CA LEU A 184 -7.47 -31.96 4.51
C LEU A 184 -7.85 -30.60 5.10
N VAL A 185 -8.27 -30.57 6.36
CA VAL A 185 -8.76 -29.37 7.04
C VAL A 185 -7.82 -29.00 8.17
N LEU A 186 -7.04 -27.94 7.98
CA LEU A 186 -6.12 -27.42 8.98
C LEU A 186 -6.82 -26.40 9.86
N LYS A 187 -6.75 -26.58 11.18
CA LYS A 187 -7.45 -25.74 12.17
C LYS A 187 -6.50 -24.77 12.89
N GLU A 188 -6.95 -23.53 13.10
CA GLU A 188 -6.08 -22.46 13.64
C GLU A 188 -5.71 -22.67 15.10
N VAL A 189 -6.74 -22.83 15.93
CA VAL A 189 -6.63 -22.74 17.38
C VAL A 189 -6.18 -24.06 17.98
N SER A 190 -6.79 -25.17 17.57
CA SER A 190 -6.36 -26.49 18.05
C SER A 190 -5.05 -26.94 17.41
N GLY A 191 -4.76 -26.47 16.19
CA GLY A 191 -3.59 -26.92 15.45
C GLY A 191 -3.71 -28.36 14.99
N ASP A 192 -4.93 -28.86 14.79
CA ASP A 192 -5.16 -30.20 14.27
C ASP A 192 -5.41 -30.16 12.76
N LEU A 193 -5.01 -31.25 12.09
CA LEU A 193 -5.36 -31.58 10.72
C LEU A 193 -6.42 -32.68 10.73
N ASP A 194 -7.65 -32.35 10.35
CA ASP A 194 -8.68 -33.35 10.08
C ASP A 194 -8.55 -33.85 8.64
N ILE A 195 -8.67 -35.16 8.46
CA ILE A 195 -8.68 -35.82 7.16
C ILE A 195 -10.06 -36.42 6.99
N ILE A 196 -10.81 -35.92 6.01
CA ILE A 196 -12.24 -36.18 5.86
C ILE A 196 -12.48 -36.88 4.53
N ASP A 197 -13.18 -38.01 4.56
CA ASP A 197 -13.76 -38.61 3.36
C ASP A 197 -14.99 -37.81 2.95
N ILE A 198 -14.89 -37.10 1.82
CA ILE A 198 -15.96 -36.22 1.34
C ILE A 198 -17.17 -37.00 0.82
N PHE A 199 -16.96 -38.22 0.28
CA PHE A 199 -18.03 -39.03 -0.28
C PHE A 199 -18.70 -39.91 0.78
N GLY A 200 -17.92 -40.36 1.77
CA GLY A 200 -18.40 -41.09 2.93
C GLY A 200 -18.91 -40.21 4.08
N ASN A 201 -18.73 -38.88 3.98
CA ASN A 201 -19.08 -37.88 5.00
C ASN A 201 -18.57 -38.28 6.41
N LYS A 202 -17.29 -38.62 6.51
CA LYS A 202 -16.68 -39.15 7.74
C LYS A 202 -15.26 -38.61 7.98
N VAL A 203 -14.96 -38.22 9.22
CA VAL A 203 -13.59 -37.93 9.65
C VAL A 203 -12.83 -39.24 9.75
N LEU A 204 -11.80 -39.41 8.93
CA LEU A 204 -10.96 -40.59 8.88
C LEU A 204 -9.86 -40.55 9.94
N ALA A 205 -9.27 -39.37 10.16
CA ALA A 205 -8.26 -39.12 11.18
C ALA A 205 -8.24 -37.65 11.61
N THR A 206 -7.78 -37.41 12.83
CA THR A 206 -7.42 -36.10 13.35
C THR A 206 -5.99 -36.17 13.86
N ILE A 207 -5.11 -35.37 13.26
CA ILE A 207 -3.66 -35.40 13.53
C ILE A 207 -3.28 -34.08 14.18
N SER A 208 -2.70 -34.12 15.38
CA SER A 208 -2.25 -32.90 16.05
C SER A 208 -0.90 -32.45 15.51
N VAL A 209 -0.88 -31.26 14.89
CA VAL A 209 0.31 -30.66 14.24
C VAL A 209 0.78 -29.36 14.93
N GLY A 210 0.02 -28.88 15.93
CA GLY A 210 0.38 -27.73 16.75
C GLY A 210 -0.29 -26.44 16.30
N SER A 211 -0.58 -25.58 17.28
CA SER A 211 -1.27 -24.30 17.06
C SER A 211 -0.42 -23.34 16.22
N ASN A 212 -1.06 -22.38 15.55
CA ASN A 212 -0.39 -21.47 14.63
C ASN A 212 0.26 -22.16 13.40
N SER A 213 -0.35 -23.25 12.93
CA SER A 213 -0.05 -23.82 11.62
C SER A 213 -0.70 -23.00 10.49
N LYS A 214 -0.02 -22.85 9.35
CA LYS A 214 -0.38 -21.84 8.32
C LYS A 214 -0.86 -22.41 6.99
N ASP A 215 -0.23 -23.49 6.53
CA ASP A 215 -0.51 -24.06 5.21
C ASP A 215 -0.49 -25.59 5.26
N VAL A 216 -1.26 -26.22 4.38
CA VAL A 216 -1.30 -27.67 4.18
C VAL A 216 -1.17 -27.96 2.69
N LEU A 217 -0.31 -28.91 2.34
CA LEU A 217 0.02 -29.27 0.97
C LEU A 217 0.01 -30.80 0.81
N PHE A 218 -0.73 -31.31 -0.16
CA PHE A 218 -0.62 -32.71 -0.59
C PHE A 218 0.38 -32.83 -1.74
N ASN A 219 1.38 -33.69 -1.57
CA ASN A 219 2.39 -33.99 -2.58
C ASN A 219 2.06 -35.33 -3.24
N GLU A 220 1.60 -35.28 -4.49
CA GLU A 220 1.15 -36.46 -5.23
C GLU A 220 2.28 -37.43 -5.58
N VAL A 221 3.51 -36.91 -5.73
CA VAL A 221 4.71 -37.66 -6.12
C VAL A 221 5.20 -38.53 -4.95
N THR A 222 5.31 -37.93 -3.77
CA THR A 222 5.80 -38.64 -2.57
C THR A 222 4.68 -39.33 -1.79
N ASP A 223 3.42 -39.06 -2.13
CA ASP A 223 2.23 -39.51 -1.41
C ASP A 223 2.23 -39.09 0.08
N LYS A 224 2.61 -37.83 0.32
CA LYS A 224 2.74 -37.25 1.66
C LYS A 224 1.93 -35.96 1.79
N ILE A 225 1.50 -35.67 3.01
CA ILE A 225 0.89 -34.41 3.40
C ILE A 225 1.91 -33.62 4.20
N TYR A 226 2.15 -32.37 3.82
CA TYR A 226 3.03 -31.43 4.50
C TYR A 226 2.21 -30.36 5.20
N VAL A 227 2.51 -30.05 6.45
CA VAL A 227 1.87 -28.96 7.20
C VAL A 227 2.92 -28.03 7.77
N SER A 228 2.83 -26.74 7.44
CA SER A 228 3.74 -25.72 7.98
C SER A 228 3.26 -25.25 9.35
N HIS A 229 4.19 -25.23 10.31
CA HIS A 229 3.93 -24.86 11.68
C HIS A 229 4.81 -23.67 12.10
N ALA A 230 4.21 -22.48 12.01
CA ALA A 230 4.92 -21.23 12.27
C ALA A 230 5.30 -21.05 13.75
N GLY A 231 4.55 -21.63 14.68
CA GLY A 231 4.84 -21.54 16.11
C GLY A 231 6.20 -22.12 16.51
N PHE A 232 6.65 -23.19 15.85
CA PHE A 232 7.91 -23.87 16.18
C PHE A 232 8.92 -23.92 15.01
N ASN A 233 8.63 -23.25 13.89
CA ASN A 233 9.49 -23.19 12.71
C ASN A 233 9.81 -24.59 12.16
N ASP A 234 8.78 -25.42 11.99
CA ASP A 234 8.89 -26.76 11.43
C ASP A 234 7.79 -27.07 10.41
N VAL A 235 8.00 -28.15 9.67
CA VAL A 235 7.04 -28.77 8.76
C VAL A 235 6.80 -30.21 9.20
N TYR A 236 5.54 -30.55 9.45
CA TYR A 236 5.12 -31.93 9.70
C TYR A 236 4.98 -32.66 8.38
N VAL A 237 5.52 -33.88 8.30
CA VAL A 237 5.32 -34.79 7.17
C VAL A 237 4.46 -35.95 7.63
N ILE A 238 3.34 -36.14 6.95
CA ILE A 238 2.34 -37.17 7.25
C ILE A 238 2.26 -38.12 6.06
N ASP A 239 2.28 -39.41 6.32
CA ASP A 239 2.03 -40.41 5.29
C ASP A 239 0.56 -40.42 4.91
N ALA A 240 0.26 -40.25 3.61
CA ALA A 240 -1.11 -40.11 3.16
C ALA A 240 -1.88 -41.44 3.19
N GLN A 241 -1.22 -42.60 3.28
CA GLN A 241 -1.90 -43.89 3.37
C GLN A 241 -2.16 -44.29 4.82
N THR A 242 -1.14 -44.19 5.68
CA THR A 242 -1.25 -44.60 7.08
C THR A 242 -1.83 -43.52 7.98
N LEU A 243 -1.88 -42.26 7.52
CA LEU A 243 -2.34 -41.09 8.27
C LEU A 243 -1.56 -40.85 9.57
N THR A 244 -0.27 -41.15 9.54
CA THR A 244 0.64 -40.96 10.67
C THR A 244 1.72 -39.95 10.34
N VAL A 245 2.11 -39.14 11.33
CA VAL A 245 3.31 -38.28 11.22
C VAL A 245 4.53 -39.20 11.08
N VAL A 246 5.29 -39.03 10.00
CA VAL A 246 6.51 -39.80 9.73
C VAL A 246 7.78 -39.00 10.00
N GLU A 247 7.71 -37.67 9.92
CA GLU A 247 8.86 -36.81 10.19
C GLU A 247 8.40 -35.40 10.63
N LYS A 248 9.27 -34.70 11.36
CA LYS A 248 9.11 -33.31 11.76
C LYS A 248 10.37 -32.51 11.42
N ILE A 249 10.30 -31.74 10.36
CA ILE A 249 11.46 -31.14 9.70
C ILE A 249 11.63 -29.69 10.16
N LYS A 250 12.83 -29.30 10.63
CA LYS A 250 13.13 -27.91 10.95
C LYS A 250 13.40 -27.09 9.68
N VAL A 251 12.80 -25.90 9.61
CA VAL A 251 12.92 -24.96 8.50
C VAL A 251 13.22 -23.55 9.04
N GLY A 252 13.26 -22.55 8.17
CA GLY A 252 13.41 -21.14 8.56
C GLY A 252 12.24 -20.64 9.42
N SER A 253 12.40 -19.47 10.03
CA SER A 253 11.38 -18.91 10.93
C SER A 253 10.12 -18.44 10.22
N ASP A 254 8.97 -18.71 10.84
CA ASP A 254 7.62 -18.36 10.36
C ASP A 254 7.31 -18.90 8.95
N PRO A 255 7.27 -20.23 8.75
CA PRO A 255 6.87 -20.85 7.49
C PRO A 255 5.38 -20.62 7.18
N VAL A 256 5.09 -19.94 6.05
CA VAL A 256 3.74 -19.45 5.72
C VAL A 256 3.10 -20.02 4.46
N ALA A 257 3.88 -20.47 3.49
CA ALA A 257 3.37 -20.97 2.21
C ALA A 257 4.26 -22.10 1.67
N MET A 258 3.64 -23.10 1.05
CA MET A 258 4.35 -24.23 0.45
C MET A 258 3.91 -24.53 -0.98
N THR A 259 4.83 -25.02 -1.81
CA THR A 259 4.57 -25.61 -3.13
C THR A 259 5.56 -26.75 -3.37
N TYR A 260 5.43 -27.51 -4.45
CA TYR A 260 6.32 -28.64 -4.72
C TYR A 260 6.61 -28.85 -6.20
N ASP A 261 7.73 -29.52 -6.46
CA ASP A 261 8.09 -30.02 -7.79
C ASP A 261 7.28 -31.29 -8.09
N LYS A 262 6.45 -31.24 -9.13
CA LYS A 262 5.58 -32.35 -9.55
C LYS A 262 6.33 -33.49 -10.24
N ASN A 263 7.63 -33.33 -10.49
CA ASN A 263 8.51 -34.38 -11.03
C ASN A 263 9.35 -35.05 -9.93
N THR A 264 10.00 -34.26 -9.06
CA THR A 264 10.91 -34.79 -8.03
C THR A 264 10.22 -35.02 -6.68
N GLY A 265 9.15 -34.27 -6.40
CA GLY A 265 8.50 -34.23 -5.10
C GLY A 265 9.19 -33.30 -4.09
N ASP A 266 10.19 -32.52 -4.48
CA ASP A 266 10.83 -31.56 -3.58
C ASP A 266 9.84 -30.47 -3.16
N VAL A 267 9.79 -30.16 -1.86
CA VAL A 267 8.86 -29.18 -1.30
C VAL A 267 9.59 -27.87 -1.01
N PHE A 268 9.05 -26.76 -1.52
CA PHE A 268 9.54 -25.41 -1.28
C PHE A 268 8.70 -24.75 -0.20
N VAL A 269 9.35 -24.19 0.82
CA VAL A 269 8.71 -23.59 2.01
C VAL A 269 9.16 -22.14 2.16
N ALA A 270 8.21 -21.21 2.08
CA ALA A 270 8.46 -19.79 2.33
C ALA A 270 8.54 -19.49 3.82
N ASN A 271 9.71 -19.04 4.28
CA ASN A 271 9.96 -18.69 5.68
C ASN A 271 9.90 -17.16 5.80
N ASN A 272 8.73 -16.65 6.18
CA ASN A 272 8.40 -15.24 6.12
C ASN A 272 9.39 -14.41 6.93
N SER A 273 9.49 -14.66 8.23
CA SER A 273 10.33 -13.87 9.14
C SER A 273 11.83 -14.11 8.93
N ALA A 274 12.21 -15.26 8.37
CA ALA A 274 13.63 -15.55 8.07
C ALA A 274 14.09 -14.91 6.75
N GLY A 275 13.14 -14.61 5.85
CA GLY A 275 13.48 -14.11 4.52
C GLY A 275 14.11 -15.14 3.59
N THR A 276 13.86 -16.43 3.81
CA THR A 276 14.48 -17.54 3.09
C THR A 276 13.45 -18.52 2.53
N ILE A 277 13.84 -19.33 1.55
CA ILE A 277 13.09 -20.54 1.13
C ILE A 277 13.82 -21.77 1.66
N SER A 278 13.10 -22.69 2.29
CA SER A 278 13.62 -24.02 2.64
C SER A 278 13.15 -25.01 1.59
N ILE A 279 14.03 -25.87 1.11
CA ILE A 279 13.74 -26.92 0.13
C ILE A 279 13.95 -28.25 0.82
N ILE A 280 12.88 -29.02 0.91
CA ILE A 280 12.81 -30.33 1.55
C ILE A 280 12.83 -31.37 0.44
N ALA A 281 13.88 -32.18 0.39
CA ALA A 281 14.00 -33.26 -0.58
C ALA A 281 13.19 -34.51 -0.17
N SER A 282 13.08 -35.49 -1.06
CA SER A 282 12.35 -36.74 -0.80
C SER A 282 12.91 -37.57 0.37
N ASP A 283 14.19 -37.39 0.72
CA ASP A 283 14.86 -38.01 1.86
C ASP A 283 14.78 -37.16 3.15
N PHE A 284 13.98 -36.09 3.12
CA PHE A 284 13.79 -35.10 4.19
C PHE A 284 15.01 -34.25 4.52
N SER A 285 16.07 -34.29 3.70
CA SER A 285 17.15 -33.33 3.81
C SER A 285 16.67 -31.92 3.46
N VAL A 286 17.18 -30.91 4.17
CA VAL A 286 16.79 -29.50 4.00
C VAL A 286 17.98 -28.70 3.50
N ARG A 287 17.75 -27.94 2.42
CA ARG A 287 18.63 -26.85 2.00
C ARG A 287 17.90 -25.52 2.06
N THR A 288 18.61 -24.44 2.31
CA THR A 288 18.02 -23.11 2.45
C THR A 288 18.59 -22.17 1.39
N ILE A 289 17.70 -21.42 0.74
CA ILE A 289 18.02 -20.33 -0.17
C ILE A 289 17.79 -19.02 0.57
N ASP A 290 18.84 -18.20 0.65
CA ASP A 290 18.80 -16.85 1.22
C ASP A 290 18.78 -15.79 0.11
N PHE A 291 17.80 -14.90 0.16
CA PHE A 291 17.62 -13.81 -0.79
C PHE A 291 18.37 -12.53 -0.36
N HIS A 292 19.25 -12.62 0.65
CA HIS A 292 20.07 -11.52 1.19
C HIS A 292 19.23 -10.29 1.60
N SER A 293 17.97 -10.54 1.97
CA SER A 293 17.06 -9.48 2.37
C SER A 293 17.36 -9.10 3.83
N PRO A 294 17.44 -7.81 4.18
CA PRO A 294 17.99 -7.39 5.45
C PRO A 294 17.24 -8.02 6.63
N ALA A 295 18.02 -8.60 7.54
CA ALA A 295 17.51 -9.28 8.72
C ALA A 295 16.69 -8.30 9.57
N TYR A 296 15.50 -8.76 9.96
CA TYR A 296 14.48 -8.07 10.76
C TYR A 296 13.52 -7.14 9.97
N TYR A 297 12.25 -7.54 9.89
CA TYR A 297 11.06 -6.85 9.33
C TYR A 297 10.99 -6.56 7.82
N GLU A 298 12.00 -6.86 7.00
CA GLU A 298 11.98 -6.42 5.59
C GLU A 298 12.04 -7.49 4.52
N SER A 299 12.19 -8.77 4.86
CA SER A 299 11.94 -9.87 3.93
C SER A 299 10.67 -10.59 4.31
N SER A 300 9.74 -10.75 3.37
CA SER A 300 8.50 -11.49 3.61
C SER A 300 8.14 -12.29 2.37
N PRO A 301 8.83 -13.41 2.08
CA PRO A 301 8.34 -14.37 1.10
C PRO A 301 6.97 -14.85 1.57
N MET A 302 5.92 -14.46 0.86
CA MET A 302 4.53 -14.68 1.28
C MET A 302 3.78 -15.67 0.39
N SER A 303 4.15 -15.74 -0.88
CA SER A 303 3.44 -16.52 -1.88
C SER A 303 4.44 -17.11 -2.86
N LEU A 304 4.24 -18.38 -3.20
CA LEU A 304 5.11 -19.19 -4.06
C LEU A 304 4.31 -19.78 -5.21
N PHE A 305 4.91 -19.84 -6.39
CA PHE A 305 4.43 -20.66 -7.48
C PHE A 305 5.61 -21.37 -8.14
N TYR A 306 5.58 -22.69 -8.18
CA TYR A 306 6.55 -23.48 -8.92
C TYR A 306 5.99 -23.81 -10.30
N LEU A 307 6.62 -23.28 -11.36
CA LEU A 307 6.26 -23.57 -12.74
C LEU A 307 7.06 -24.79 -13.20
N ASN A 308 6.40 -25.95 -13.28
CA ASN A 308 7.05 -27.24 -13.55
C ASN A 308 7.62 -27.31 -14.96
N ALA A 309 6.91 -26.76 -15.95
CA ALA A 309 7.37 -26.73 -17.34
C ALA A 309 8.78 -26.12 -17.48
N GLU A 310 9.04 -25.07 -16.71
CA GLU A 310 10.28 -24.27 -16.76
C GLU A 310 11.26 -24.57 -15.62
N LYS A 311 10.85 -25.40 -14.64
CA LYS A 311 11.64 -25.72 -13.44
C LYS A 311 12.10 -24.47 -12.66
N LYS A 312 11.22 -23.47 -12.59
CA LYS A 312 11.47 -22.18 -11.93
C LYS A 312 10.49 -21.97 -10.79
N LEU A 313 11.03 -21.56 -9.65
CA LEU A 313 10.26 -21.10 -8.49
C LEU A 313 10.14 -19.58 -8.53
N PHE A 314 8.91 -19.09 -8.54
CA PHE A 314 8.60 -17.67 -8.45
C PHE A 314 8.19 -17.34 -7.01
N ILE A 315 8.85 -16.34 -6.43
CA ILE A 315 8.67 -15.94 -5.04
C ILE A 315 8.28 -14.48 -4.98
N ILE A 316 7.17 -14.19 -4.29
CA ILE A 316 6.77 -12.83 -3.98
C ILE A 316 7.27 -12.44 -2.61
N ASN A 317 8.01 -11.33 -2.55
CA ASN A 317 8.42 -10.68 -1.32
C ASN A 317 7.64 -9.37 -1.13
N SER A 318 6.65 -9.40 -0.23
CA SER A 318 5.70 -8.30 -0.09
C SER A 318 6.33 -7.05 0.51
N SER A 319 7.18 -7.20 1.54
CA SER A 319 7.77 -6.07 2.29
C SER A 319 8.81 -5.28 1.48
N THR A 320 9.59 -5.96 0.63
CA THR A 320 10.54 -5.31 -0.29
C THR A 320 9.94 -4.87 -1.63
N ALA A 321 8.67 -5.20 -1.90
CA ALA A 321 8.03 -5.02 -3.22
C ALA A 321 8.87 -5.62 -4.36
N LYS A 322 9.25 -6.90 -4.20
CA LYS A 322 10.06 -7.64 -5.18
C LYS A 322 9.44 -8.98 -5.55
N LEU A 323 9.71 -9.39 -6.79
CA LEU A 323 9.53 -10.76 -7.26
C LEU A 323 10.92 -11.35 -7.54
N PHE A 324 11.17 -12.55 -7.01
CA PHE A 324 12.37 -13.33 -7.29
C PHE A 324 12.03 -14.53 -8.16
N VAL A 325 12.91 -14.86 -9.09
CA VAL A 325 12.86 -16.10 -9.87
C VAL A 325 14.09 -16.92 -9.55
N TYR A 326 13.85 -18.09 -8.99
CA TYR A 326 14.88 -19.06 -8.66
C TYR A 326 14.81 -20.24 -9.63
N ASP A 327 15.90 -20.48 -10.34
CA ASP A 327 16.06 -21.61 -11.25
C ASP A 327 16.57 -22.81 -10.46
N VAL A 328 15.73 -23.86 -10.40
CA VAL A 328 16.01 -25.05 -9.59
C VAL A 328 17.13 -25.90 -10.20
N VAL A 329 17.30 -25.85 -11.53
CA VAL A 329 18.30 -26.66 -12.25
C VAL A 329 19.70 -26.11 -12.03
N THR A 330 19.85 -24.79 -12.12
CA THR A 330 21.14 -24.10 -11.98
C THR A 330 21.46 -23.73 -10.53
N ASP A 331 20.50 -23.90 -9.62
CA ASP A 331 20.57 -23.53 -8.21
C ASP A 331 20.89 -22.04 -8.00
N LYS A 332 20.24 -21.16 -8.76
CA LYS A 332 20.51 -19.71 -8.75
C LYS A 332 19.25 -18.87 -8.80
N ILE A 333 19.31 -17.72 -8.13
CA ILE A 333 18.38 -16.62 -8.40
C ILE A 333 18.79 -16.01 -9.74
N ILE A 334 17.92 -16.12 -10.73
CA ILE A 334 18.17 -15.67 -12.11
C ILE A 334 17.49 -14.33 -12.41
N LYS A 335 16.53 -13.92 -11.57
CA LYS A 335 15.86 -12.62 -11.70
C LYS A 335 15.43 -12.08 -10.35
N GLU A 336 15.60 -10.78 -10.19
CA GLU A 336 15.06 -9.96 -9.09
C GLU A 336 14.40 -8.73 -9.74
N GLU A 337 13.08 -8.62 -9.60
CA GLU A 337 12.28 -7.59 -10.26
C GLU A 337 11.55 -6.73 -9.23
N LYS A 338 11.67 -5.40 -9.33
CA LYS A 338 10.98 -4.45 -8.43
C LYS A 338 9.56 -4.24 -8.93
N THR A 339 8.58 -4.59 -8.10
CA THR A 339 7.16 -4.56 -8.51
C THR A 339 6.53 -3.18 -8.51
N SER A 340 7.23 -2.16 -8.00
CA SER A 340 6.76 -0.78 -7.77
C SER A 340 5.62 -0.64 -6.75
N PHE A 341 4.77 -1.65 -6.60
CA PHE A 341 3.69 -1.75 -5.60
C PHE A 341 3.83 -3.05 -4.81
N PHE A 342 3.27 -3.11 -3.60
CA PHE A 342 3.39 -4.31 -2.76
C PHE A 342 2.65 -5.49 -3.39
N PRO A 343 3.36 -6.55 -3.78
CA PRO A 343 2.77 -7.76 -4.34
C PRO A 343 2.22 -8.62 -3.18
N LEU A 344 1.07 -9.26 -3.39
CA LEU A 344 0.36 -10.00 -2.32
C LEU A 344 0.20 -11.49 -2.64
N ALA A 345 -0.06 -11.84 -3.90
CA ALA A 345 -0.33 -13.21 -4.30
C ALA A 345 0.20 -13.49 -5.70
N ILE A 346 0.76 -14.68 -5.88
CA ILE A 346 1.20 -15.20 -7.16
C ILE A 346 0.27 -16.31 -7.61
N PHE A 347 -0.02 -16.33 -8.90
CA PHE A 347 -0.77 -17.37 -9.58
C PHE A 347 0.01 -17.75 -10.83
N GLY A 348 -0.23 -18.93 -11.38
CA GLY A 348 0.40 -19.31 -12.62
C GLY A 348 -0.42 -20.36 -13.37
N SER A 349 -0.12 -20.46 -14.66
CA SER A 349 -0.67 -21.46 -15.56
C SER A 349 0.46 -22.30 -16.12
N GLU A 350 0.38 -23.61 -15.91
CA GLU A 350 1.30 -24.55 -16.55
C GLU A 350 1.01 -24.65 -18.06
N LYS A 351 -0.26 -24.50 -18.45
CA LYS A 351 -0.70 -24.56 -19.86
C LYS A 351 -0.16 -23.38 -20.68
N LEU A 352 -0.21 -22.17 -20.14
CA LEU A 352 0.31 -20.97 -20.79
C LEU A 352 1.78 -20.70 -20.45
N GLU A 353 2.34 -21.44 -19.49
CA GLU A 353 3.65 -21.17 -18.90
C GLU A 353 3.80 -19.70 -18.49
N THR A 354 2.76 -19.18 -17.82
CA THR A 354 2.59 -17.76 -17.53
C THR A 354 2.30 -17.56 -16.06
N ILE A 355 2.86 -16.51 -15.47
CA ILE A 355 2.72 -16.13 -14.08
C ILE A 355 1.91 -14.84 -13.98
N PHE A 356 1.04 -14.75 -12.98
CA PHE A 356 0.27 -13.55 -12.67
C PHE A 356 0.55 -13.08 -11.25
N VAL A 357 0.73 -11.77 -11.09
CA VAL A 357 0.96 -11.17 -9.77
C VAL A 357 -0.10 -10.14 -9.47
N ARG A 358 -0.76 -10.32 -8.32
CA ARG A 358 -1.65 -9.32 -7.75
C ARG A 358 -0.87 -8.39 -6.83
N HIS A 359 -1.13 -7.09 -6.97
CA HIS A 359 -0.62 -6.06 -6.07
C HIS A 359 -1.75 -5.49 -5.20
N ILE A 360 -1.36 -4.88 -4.08
CA ILE A 360 -2.30 -4.23 -3.16
C ILE A 360 -2.77 -2.90 -3.75
N ASN A 361 -4.08 -2.72 -3.86
CA ASN A 361 -4.76 -1.48 -4.26
C ASN A 361 -4.32 -0.93 -5.62
N THR A 362 -4.10 -1.80 -6.61
CA THR A 362 -3.73 -1.40 -7.98
C THR A 362 -4.84 -1.67 -8.99
N ASP A 363 -4.98 -0.78 -9.95
CA ASP A 363 -5.89 -0.92 -11.10
C ASP A 363 -5.25 -1.74 -12.24
N PHE A 364 -4.23 -2.53 -11.91
CA PHE A 364 -3.53 -3.43 -12.81
C PHE A 364 -3.08 -4.68 -12.06
N ILE A 365 -2.82 -5.74 -12.84
CA ILE A 365 -2.13 -6.96 -12.41
C ILE A 365 -0.87 -7.12 -13.27
N TRP A 366 0.08 -7.92 -12.85
CA TRP A 366 1.16 -8.34 -13.75
C TRP A 366 0.82 -9.65 -14.41
N GLN A 367 1.23 -9.78 -15.66
CA GLN A 367 1.40 -11.04 -16.36
C GLN A 367 2.87 -11.16 -16.76
N MET A 368 3.45 -12.33 -16.57
CA MET A 368 4.85 -12.60 -16.82
C MET A 368 4.99 -13.91 -17.59
N ASP A 369 5.72 -13.87 -18.70
CA ASP A 369 6.05 -15.09 -19.44
C ASP A 369 7.08 -15.90 -18.62
N GLY A 370 6.77 -17.16 -18.34
CA GLY A 370 7.61 -18.03 -17.50
C GLY A 370 8.92 -18.45 -18.16
N ARG A 371 8.99 -18.39 -19.49
CA ARG A 371 10.16 -18.75 -20.30
C ARG A 371 11.12 -17.56 -20.40
N THR A 372 10.63 -16.45 -20.94
CA THR A 372 11.43 -15.24 -21.22
C THR A 372 11.60 -14.35 -20.00
N LEU A 373 10.71 -14.49 -19.01
CA LEU A 373 10.63 -13.65 -17.82
C LEU A 373 10.24 -12.19 -18.12
N ASP A 374 9.69 -11.91 -19.31
CA ASP A 374 9.16 -10.59 -19.65
C ASP A 374 7.87 -10.31 -18.88
N VAL A 375 7.73 -9.09 -18.38
CA VAL A 375 6.60 -8.67 -17.54
C VAL A 375 5.80 -7.60 -18.26
N GLN A 376 4.47 -7.77 -18.27
CA GLN A 376 3.52 -6.76 -18.72
C GLN A 376 2.51 -6.43 -17.61
N ARG A 377 2.06 -5.17 -17.57
CA ARG A 377 0.94 -4.74 -16.71
C ARG A 377 -0.36 -4.86 -17.48
N ILE A 378 -1.40 -5.36 -16.84
CA ILE A 378 -2.72 -5.59 -17.44
C ILE A 378 -3.79 -4.88 -16.59
N PRO A 379 -4.59 -3.96 -17.18
CA PRO A 379 -4.41 -3.38 -18.50
C PRO A 379 -3.03 -2.70 -18.62
N ASP A 380 -2.55 -2.52 -19.85
CA ASP A 380 -1.31 -1.76 -20.09
C ASP A 380 -1.55 -0.32 -19.64
N VAL A 381 -1.13 -0.04 -18.40
CA VAL A 381 -1.23 1.29 -17.82
C VAL A 381 -0.07 2.10 -18.37
N ASN A 382 -0.24 2.58 -19.59
CA ASN A 382 0.40 3.82 -19.99
C ASN A 382 -0.14 4.89 -19.04
N ASP A 383 0.72 5.31 -18.10
CA ASP A 383 0.52 6.36 -17.09
C ASP A 383 0.05 5.95 -15.68
N VAL A 384 0.99 5.41 -14.89
CA VAL A 384 1.14 5.85 -13.48
C VAL A 384 1.71 7.29 -13.41
N ASN A 385 2.09 7.86 -14.55
CA ASN A 385 2.58 9.23 -14.69
C ASN A 385 1.48 10.31 -14.75
N THR A 386 0.19 9.96 -14.80
CA THR A 386 -0.92 10.94 -14.81
C THR A 386 -1.42 11.33 -13.42
N LEU A 387 -1.33 10.43 -12.43
CA LEU A 387 -1.70 10.74 -11.05
C LEU A 387 -0.58 11.53 -10.36
N PHE A 388 -0.95 12.58 -9.63
CA PHE A 388 -0.06 13.37 -8.81
C PHE A 388 0.28 12.73 -7.47
N PHE A 389 -0.51 11.80 -6.93
CA PHE A 389 -0.14 11.11 -5.69
C PHE A 389 -0.26 9.60 -5.81
N SER A 390 0.78 8.90 -5.33
CA SER A 390 0.82 7.45 -5.21
C SER A 390 1.54 7.08 -3.92
N LYS A 391 0.78 6.71 -2.88
CA LYS A 391 1.25 6.49 -1.51
C LYS A 391 2.13 7.65 -0.99
N PRO A 392 1.58 8.87 -0.86
CA PRO A 392 2.34 10.00 -0.34
C PRO A 392 2.75 9.77 1.12
N GLN A 393 4.02 10.04 1.48
CA GLN A 393 4.54 9.76 2.84
C GLN A 393 5.21 10.95 3.53
N GLY A 394 6.22 11.56 2.90
CA GLY A 394 6.93 12.73 3.44
C GLY A 394 6.49 14.02 2.76
N ILE A 395 6.45 15.12 3.52
CA ILE A 395 6.10 16.45 3.03
C ILE A 395 7.07 17.54 3.50
N ALA A 396 7.55 18.36 2.57
CA ALA A 396 8.41 19.52 2.84
C ALA A 396 7.85 20.78 2.18
N VAL A 397 8.24 21.95 2.69
CA VAL A 397 7.73 23.24 2.22
C VAL A 397 8.87 24.23 2.04
N ASP A 398 8.95 24.84 0.85
CA ASP A 398 9.65 26.11 0.66
C ASP A 398 8.63 27.25 0.83
N SER A 399 8.66 27.89 2.00
CA SER A 399 7.76 29.00 2.29
C SER A 399 8.09 30.27 1.49
N GLU A 400 9.33 30.43 1.01
CA GLU A 400 9.72 31.62 0.24
C GLU A 400 9.13 31.56 -1.19
N LEU A 401 9.36 30.44 -1.88
CA LEU A 401 8.81 30.16 -3.21
C LEU A 401 7.34 29.76 -3.19
N ASN A 402 6.75 29.56 -2.01
CA ASN A 402 5.39 29.07 -1.85
C ASN A 402 5.19 27.72 -2.58
N ARG A 403 6.06 26.75 -2.29
CA ARG A 403 6.06 25.42 -2.90
C ARG A 403 6.00 24.33 -1.83
N ILE A 404 5.18 23.32 -2.08
CA ILE A 404 5.03 22.16 -1.21
C ILE A 404 5.45 20.93 -2.00
N TYR A 405 6.24 20.07 -1.38
CA TYR A 405 6.86 18.92 -2.01
C TYR A 405 6.43 17.66 -1.26
N VAL A 406 5.88 16.71 -2.00
CA VAL A 406 5.30 15.49 -1.44
C VAL A 406 5.96 14.29 -2.10
N SER A 407 6.62 13.46 -1.30
CA SER A 407 7.24 12.22 -1.78
C SER A 407 6.18 11.14 -1.97
N ASN A 408 6.23 10.45 -3.12
CA ASN A 408 5.34 9.38 -3.52
C ASN A 408 6.12 8.07 -3.59
N VAL A 409 5.91 7.21 -2.60
CA VAL A 409 6.57 5.90 -2.53
C VAL A 409 6.08 4.95 -3.62
N GLY A 410 4.82 5.09 -4.02
CA GLY A 410 4.19 4.15 -4.95
C GLY A 410 4.64 4.30 -6.41
N ASP A 411 5.30 5.40 -6.77
CA ASP A 411 5.72 5.66 -8.16
C ASP A 411 7.09 6.35 -8.30
N ASN A 412 7.88 6.43 -7.22
CA ASN A 412 9.24 6.99 -7.24
C ASN A 412 9.29 8.47 -7.67
N THR A 413 8.33 9.27 -7.23
CA THR A 413 8.29 10.70 -7.58
C THR A 413 8.18 11.63 -6.38
N ILE A 414 8.47 12.90 -6.58
CA ILE A 414 8.14 13.99 -5.68
C ILE A 414 7.18 14.93 -6.41
N THR A 415 5.97 15.08 -5.90
CA THR A 415 4.97 16.01 -6.44
C THR A 415 5.20 17.40 -5.90
N VAL A 416 5.17 18.39 -6.81
CA VAL A 416 5.23 19.81 -6.48
C VAL A 416 3.83 20.37 -6.50
N ILE A 417 3.40 20.96 -5.40
CA ILE A 417 2.14 21.68 -5.25
C ILE A 417 2.46 23.17 -5.20
N ASP A 418 1.74 23.95 -6.00
CA ASP A 418 1.79 25.40 -5.96
C ASP A 418 0.98 25.89 -4.74
N GLY A 419 1.66 26.57 -3.82
CA GLY A 419 1.09 27.04 -2.57
C GLY A 419 0.18 28.26 -2.71
N GLU A 420 -0.01 28.81 -3.91
CA GLU A 420 -1.00 29.87 -4.17
C GLU A 420 -2.33 29.23 -4.58
N THR A 421 -2.26 28.38 -5.60
CA THR A 421 -3.43 27.72 -6.22
C THR A 421 -3.88 26.46 -5.48
N GLN A 422 -3.04 25.92 -4.59
CA GLN A 422 -3.25 24.63 -3.91
C GLN A 422 -3.43 23.45 -4.87
N LYS A 423 -2.81 23.53 -6.05
CA LYS A 423 -2.88 22.47 -7.07
C LYS A 423 -1.50 21.87 -7.33
N PRO A 424 -1.41 20.56 -7.57
CA PRO A 424 -0.21 19.97 -8.13
C PRO A 424 0.14 20.62 -9.48
N ILE A 425 1.41 20.91 -9.70
CA ILE A 425 1.90 21.55 -10.93
C ILE A 425 2.85 20.65 -11.72
N THR A 426 3.59 19.77 -11.06
CA THR A 426 4.50 18.82 -11.72
C THR A 426 4.88 17.67 -10.79
N LYS A 427 5.49 16.64 -11.37
CA LYS A 427 6.14 15.53 -10.67
C LYS A 427 7.62 15.49 -11.04
N ILE A 428 8.44 15.24 -10.05
CA ILE A 428 9.89 15.09 -10.20
C ILE A 428 10.19 13.61 -10.02
N THR A 429 10.64 12.94 -11.08
CA THR A 429 11.09 11.56 -10.97
C THR A 429 12.39 11.51 -10.20
N VAL A 430 12.44 10.70 -9.15
CA VAL A 430 13.65 10.42 -8.39
C VAL A 430 13.96 8.94 -8.54
N ASN A 431 15.22 8.58 -8.74
CA ASN A 431 15.60 7.17 -8.76
C ASN A 431 15.56 6.64 -7.31
N GLY A 432 14.55 5.82 -7.02
CA GLY A 432 14.35 5.16 -5.72
C GLY A 432 12.96 5.41 -5.13
N SER A 433 12.62 4.74 -4.04
CA SER A 433 11.37 4.93 -3.26
C SER A 433 11.51 6.11 -2.27
N PRO A 434 11.12 7.37 -2.60
CA PRO A 434 11.33 8.52 -1.72
C PRO A 434 10.39 8.46 -0.50
N GLN A 435 10.94 8.54 0.72
CA GLN A 435 10.17 8.51 1.96
C GLN A 435 10.29 9.83 2.74
N THR A 436 11.17 9.91 3.72
CA THR A 436 11.40 11.18 4.45
C THR A 436 11.97 12.21 3.48
N ILE A 437 11.42 13.42 3.50
CA ILE A 437 11.85 14.54 2.64
C ILE A 437 12.19 15.76 3.50
N GLY A 438 13.31 16.42 3.23
CA GLY A 438 13.74 17.64 3.92
C GLY A 438 14.12 18.72 2.93
N PHE A 439 13.89 19.99 3.29
CA PHE A 439 14.25 21.15 2.47
C PHE A 439 15.35 21.96 3.15
N LEU A 440 16.48 22.16 2.46
CA LEU A 440 17.53 23.07 2.89
C LEU A 440 17.36 24.40 2.17
N SER A 441 16.85 25.41 2.88
CA SER A 441 16.51 26.71 2.31
C SER A 441 17.71 27.50 1.79
N THR A 442 18.89 27.33 2.40
CA THR A 442 20.13 28.05 2.02
C THR A 442 20.63 27.66 0.63
N THR A 443 20.45 26.42 0.22
CA THR A 443 20.88 25.90 -1.08
C THR A 443 19.70 25.68 -2.04
N LYS A 444 18.46 25.88 -1.60
CA LYS A 444 17.23 25.59 -2.37
C LYS A 444 17.19 24.15 -2.90
N LYS A 445 17.59 23.20 -2.06
CA LYS A 445 17.60 21.76 -2.39
C LYS A 445 16.65 20.98 -1.50
N LEU A 446 15.97 20.02 -2.12
CA LEU A 446 15.26 18.96 -1.40
C LEU A 446 16.16 17.74 -1.30
N TYR A 447 16.04 17.05 -0.18
CA TYR A 447 16.70 15.79 0.09
C TYR A 447 15.61 14.78 0.39
N SER A 448 15.67 13.59 -0.20
CA SER A 448 14.74 12.50 0.12
C SER A 448 15.48 11.18 0.29
N VAL A 449 15.25 10.50 1.41
CA VAL A 449 15.84 9.18 1.65
C VAL A 449 15.06 8.11 0.90
N SER A 450 15.79 7.11 0.42
CA SER A 450 15.20 5.92 -0.17
C SER A 450 15.68 4.65 0.55
N PRO A 451 14.88 4.09 1.48
CA PRO A 451 15.31 2.95 2.27
C PRO A 451 15.51 1.66 1.48
N VAL A 452 14.73 1.46 0.41
CA VAL A 452 14.82 0.25 -0.43
C VAL A 452 16.09 0.27 -1.28
N ASP A 453 16.56 1.46 -1.61
CA ASP A 453 17.64 1.67 -2.57
C ASP A 453 18.94 2.13 -1.87
N ASP A 454 18.97 2.23 -0.53
CA ASP A 454 20.11 2.67 0.29
C ASP A 454 20.74 4.01 -0.16
N THR A 455 19.89 4.95 -0.58
CA THR A 455 20.34 6.23 -1.18
C THR A 455 19.62 7.45 -0.60
N LEU A 456 20.18 8.63 -0.87
CA LEU A 456 19.57 9.93 -0.71
C LEU A 456 19.50 10.62 -2.08
N ALA A 457 18.28 10.97 -2.52
CA ALA A 457 18.06 11.82 -3.68
C ALA A 457 18.17 13.29 -3.29
N VAL A 458 18.93 14.07 -4.06
CA VAL A 458 19.06 15.52 -3.95
C VAL A 458 18.43 16.15 -5.17
N VAL A 459 17.48 17.06 -4.97
CA VAL A 459 16.75 17.75 -6.04
C VAL A 459 17.01 19.25 -5.91
N ASP A 460 17.59 19.84 -6.95
CA ASP A 460 17.73 21.30 -7.02
C ASP A 460 16.39 21.93 -7.43
N THR A 461 15.79 22.69 -6.52
CA THR A 461 14.50 23.34 -6.76
C THR A 461 14.60 24.75 -7.31
N ALA A 462 15.82 25.29 -7.46
CA ALA A 462 16.05 26.59 -8.06
C ALA A 462 15.99 26.54 -9.60
N GLN A 463 16.08 25.35 -10.18
CA GLN A 463 16.03 25.12 -11.63
C GLN A 463 14.71 24.49 -12.06
N GLU A 464 14.14 24.95 -13.17
CA GLU A 464 12.86 24.41 -13.71
C GLU A 464 12.94 22.94 -14.12
N SER A 465 14.14 22.45 -14.45
CA SER A 465 14.39 21.05 -14.81
C SER A 465 14.48 20.11 -13.61
N TYR A 466 14.50 20.63 -12.38
CA TYR A 466 14.64 19.85 -11.14
C TYR A 466 15.73 18.75 -11.20
N PRO A 467 17.00 19.10 -11.49
CA PRO A 467 18.03 18.09 -11.66
C PRO A 467 18.22 17.28 -10.37
N VAL A 468 18.35 15.97 -10.54
CA VAL A 468 18.44 15.00 -9.44
C VAL A 468 19.84 14.40 -9.36
N LYS A 469 20.46 14.46 -8.18
CA LYS A 469 21.70 13.76 -7.83
C LYS A 469 21.39 12.66 -6.82
N ILE A 470 21.97 11.48 -6.99
CA ILE A 470 21.81 10.36 -6.05
C ILE A 470 23.10 10.19 -5.25
N ILE A 471 22.99 10.10 -3.93
CA ILE A 471 24.10 9.90 -3.00
C ILE A 471 23.89 8.56 -2.28
N PRO A 472 24.83 7.61 -2.35
CA PRO A 472 24.79 6.41 -1.51
C PRO A 472 24.89 6.76 -0.03
N VAL A 473 24.09 6.12 0.81
CA VAL A 473 24.13 6.26 2.27
C VAL A 473 24.17 4.88 2.93
N GLY A 474 24.26 4.81 4.26
CA GLY A 474 24.17 3.53 4.97
C GLY A 474 22.79 2.86 4.81
N LYS A 475 22.72 1.56 5.03
CA LYS A 475 21.58 0.69 4.73
C LYS A 475 20.30 1.03 5.46
N GLN A 476 19.18 0.88 4.76
CA GLN A 476 17.83 1.25 5.20
C GLN A 476 17.76 2.67 5.79
N PRO A 477 18.08 3.72 5.01
CA PRO A 477 17.92 5.08 5.49
C PRO A 477 16.45 5.38 5.85
N ARG A 478 16.17 5.84 7.08
CA ARG A 478 14.79 6.05 7.59
C ARG A 478 14.37 7.50 7.68
N SER A 479 15.22 8.34 8.25
CA SER A 479 14.92 9.74 8.53
C SER A 479 16.12 10.61 8.24
N MET A 480 15.88 11.92 8.21
CA MET A 480 16.93 12.91 8.13
C MET A 480 16.69 14.06 9.10
N ALA A 481 17.78 14.66 9.57
CA ALA A 481 17.76 15.95 10.23
C ALA A 481 18.68 16.91 9.46
N ILE A 482 18.26 18.17 9.34
CA ILE A 482 19.02 19.20 8.65
C ILE A 482 19.46 20.23 9.69
N ASN A 483 20.77 20.47 9.78
CA ASN A 483 21.29 21.61 10.53
C ASN A 483 21.36 22.81 9.57
N THR A 484 20.38 23.70 9.63
CA THR A 484 20.27 24.85 8.72
C THR A 484 21.36 25.91 8.92
N THR A 485 22.02 25.93 10.09
CA THR A 485 23.14 26.85 10.37
C THR A 485 24.42 26.40 9.67
N THR A 486 24.71 25.10 9.69
CA THR A 486 25.93 24.54 9.08
C THR A 486 25.72 24.03 7.65
N GLY A 487 24.47 23.86 7.22
CA GLY A 487 24.13 23.29 5.92
C GLY A 487 24.34 21.76 5.85
N ARG A 488 24.54 21.09 6.98
CA ARG A 488 24.77 19.63 7.04
C ARG A 488 23.46 18.85 7.16
N ILE A 489 23.40 17.71 6.47
CA ILE A 489 22.30 16.76 6.51
C ILE A 489 22.78 15.48 7.19
N TYR A 490 21.98 14.98 8.12
CA TYR A 490 22.24 13.76 8.88
C TYR A 490 21.17 12.74 8.50
N VAL A 491 21.56 11.56 8.04
CA VAL A 491 20.64 10.51 7.58
C VAL A 491 20.81 9.29 8.47
N SER A 492 19.73 8.83 9.11
CA SER A 492 19.76 7.62 9.94
C SER A 492 19.67 6.38 9.08
N SER A 493 20.59 5.44 9.26
CA SER A 493 20.65 4.16 8.55
C SER A 493 20.34 3.03 9.52
N ALA A 494 19.11 2.51 9.45
CA ALA A 494 18.57 1.62 10.48
C ALA A 494 19.32 0.28 10.56
N ALA A 495 19.59 -0.34 9.42
CA ALA A 495 20.24 -1.65 9.36
C ALA A 495 21.74 -1.60 9.70
N ASP A 496 22.38 -0.45 9.48
CA ASP A 496 23.80 -0.25 9.79
C ASP A 496 24.05 0.31 11.20
N SER A 497 22.98 0.61 11.96
CA SER A 497 23.08 1.32 13.25
C SER A 497 24.00 2.55 13.17
N SER A 498 23.80 3.41 12.16
CA SER A 498 24.69 4.55 11.92
C SER A 498 23.94 5.79 11.44
N VAL A 499 24.64 6.93 11.42
CA VAL A 499 24.19 8.19 10.83
C VAL A 499 25.19 8.64 9.78
N THR A 500 24.76 8.78 8.52
CA THR A 500 25.56 9.35 7.45
C THR A 500 25.46 10.88 7.50
N VAL A 501 26.60 11.58 7.42
CA VAL A 501 26.68 13.05 7.44
C VAL A 501 27.05 13.54 6.05
N ILE A 502 26.26 14.46 5.52
CA ILE A 502 26.37 14.99 4.17
C ILE A 502 26.54 16.51 4.24
N ASP A 503 27.51 17.03 3.48
CA ASP A 503 27.64 18.46 3.23
C ASP A 503 26.63 18.87 2.14
N GLY A 504 25.68 19.75 2.48
CA GLY A 504 24.63 20.17 1.55
C GLY A 504 25.05 21.21 0.51
N ALA A 505 26.25 21.80 0.64
CA ALA A 505 26.81 22.67 -0.39
C ALA A 505 27.45 21.84 -1.51
N LEU A 506 28.21 20.80 -1.13
CA LEU A 506 28.90 19.90 -2.05
C LEU A 506 28.05 18.71 -2.50
N ASP A 507 26.99 18.38 -1.76
CA ASP A 507 26.19 17.16 -1.90
C ASP A 507 27.07 15.90 -1.80
N GLU A 508 27.94 15.84 -0.80
CA GLU A 508 28.92 14.76 -0.60
C GLU A 508 28.88 14.23 0.84
N VAL A 509 29.11 12.92 0.99
CA VAL A 509 29.26 12.29 2.31
C VAL A 509 30.59 12.71 2.91
N ILE A 510 30.56 13.29 4.11
CA ILE A 510 31.74 13.79 4.82
C ILE A 510 32.09 12.98 6.08
N ALA A 511 31.13 12.21 6.62
CA ALA A 511 31.37 11.33 7.74
C ALA A 511 30.27 10.26 7.88
N THR A 512 30.60 9.20 8.63
CA THR A 512 29.62 8.23 9.13
C THR A 512 29.82 8.09 10.63
N VAL A 513 28.76 8.29 11.40
CA VAL A 513 28.75 8.16 12.85
C VAL A 513 28.14 6.82 13.22
N SER A 514 28.95 5.91 13.77
CA SER A 514 28.44 4.64 14.32
C SER A 514 27.65 4.91 15.60
N LEU A 515 26.46 4.34 15.71
CA LEU A 515 25.67 4.37 16.92
C LEU A 515 25.91 3.09 17.74
N PRO A 516 25.67 3.14 19.06
CA PRO A 516 25.79 1.96 19.90
C PRO A 516 24.82 0.85 19.46
N ALA A 517 25.19 -0.41 19.70
CA ALA A 517 24.35 -1.56 19.37
C ALA A 517 23.06 -1.59 20.20
N GLY A 518 22.09 -2.40 19.77
CA GLY A 518 20.86 -2.68 20.52
C GLY A 518 19.65 -1.81 20.15
N GLY A 519 19.69 -1.09 19.03
CA GLY A 519 18.50 -0.41 18.49
C GLY A 519 18.67 0.10 17.05
N PHE A 520 17.54 0.39 16.42
CA PHE A 520 17.44 0.89 15.05
C PHE A 520 17.25 2.41 15.04
N PRO A 521 18.18 3.20 14.46
CA PRO A 521 17.97 4.64 14.37
C PRO A 521 16.81 4.97 13.44
N LEU A 522 15.69 5.42 14.02
CA LEU A 522 14.49 5.76 13.25
C LEU A 522 14.42 7.24 12.93
N VAL A 523 14.29 8.09 13.96
CA VAL A 523 14.07 9.53 13.83
C VAL A 523 15.30 10.30 14.31
N LEU A 524 15.66 11.33 13.55
CA LEU A 524 16.68 12.30 13.91
C LEU A 524 16.05 13.67 14.19
N SER A 525 16.61 14.43 15.13
CA SER A 525 16.25 15.84 15.33
C SER A 525 17.51 16.68 15.59
N ALA A 526 17.68 17.76 14.83
CA ALA A 526 18.81 18.67 14.97
C ALA A 526 18.48 19.81 15.93
N ASN A 527 19.40 20.10 16.85
CA ASN A 527 19.51 21.37 17.53
C ASN A 527 20.62 22.18 16.84
N THR A 528 20.17 23.16 16.05
CA THR A 528 21.03 24.05 15.24
C THR A 528 21.76 25.11 16.05
N GLU A 529 21.35 25.34 17.30
CA GLU A 529 21.95 26.33 18.21
C GLU A 529 23.14 25.73 18.97
N LEU A 530 23.02 24.46 19.37
CA LEU A 530 24.06 23.74 20.12
C LEU A 530 24.91 22.79 19.28
N ASN A 531 24.70 22.74 17.96
CA ASN A 531 25.38 21.79 17.06
C ASN A 531 25.29 20.34 17.53
N LYS A 532 24.06 19.91 17.85
CA LYS A 532 23.76 18.53 18.29
C LYS A 532 22.68 17.90 17.42
N VAL A 533 22.79 16.58 17.22
CA VAL A 533 21.72 15.76 16.63
C VAL A 533 21.32 14.68 17.62
N TYR A 534 20.02 14.54 17.84
CA TYR A 534 19.44 13.52 18.69
C TYR A 534 18.90 12.40 17.82
N ALA A 535 19.35 11.17 18.08
CA ALA A 535 18.94 9.99 17.33
C ALA A 535 18.18 9.02 18.23
N VAL A 536 16.94 8.71 17.87
CA VAL A 536 16.14 7.69 18.55
C VAL A 536 16.54 6.31 18.08
N ALA A 537 16.85 5.42 19.03
CA ALA A 537 17.12 4.02 18.75
C ALA A 537 15.89 3.16 19.12
N TYR A 538 15.06 2.83 18.13
CA TYR A 538 13.90 1.95 18.32
C TYR A 538 14.33 0.51 18.63
N GLY A 539 13.57 -0.21 19.46
CA GLY A 539 14.00 -1.51 19.99
C GLY A 539 14.97 -1.42 21.17
N SER A 540 15.42 -0.20 21.52
CA SER A 540 16.29 0.05 22.67
C SER A 540 15.53 0.74 23.82
N ASN A 541 16.26 1.22 24.81
CA ASN A 541 15.76 2.06 25.90
C ASN A 541 16.37 3.48 25.95
N TYR A 542 17.08 3.91 24.89
CA TYR A 542 17.86 5.15 24.89
C TYR A 542 17.71 5.99 23.61
N ILE A 543 18.11 7.25 23.70
CA ILE A 543 18.44 8.09 22.54
C ILE A 543 19.94 8.44 22.57
N SER A 544 20.55 8.61 21.40
CA SER A 544 21.94 9.05 21.27
C SER A 544 22.02 10.55 21.03
N VAL A 545 22.97 11.21 21.68
CA VAL A 545 23.33 12.61 21.42
C VAL A 545 24.62 12.62 20.60
N ILE A 546 24.56 13.20 19.41
CA ILE A 546 25.67 13.30 18.47
C ILE A 546 26.17 14.74 18.49
N ASN A 547 27.45 14.93 18.78
CA ASN A 547 28.12 16.20 18.60
C ASN A 547 28.45 16.37 17.11
N THR A 548 27.92 17.44 16.50
CA THR A 548 28.06 17.64 15.06
C THR A 548 29.33 18.36 14.63
N ASP A 549 30.10 18.93 15.56
CA ASP A 549 31.36 19.58 15.24
C ASP A 549 32.43 18.53 14.92
N ILE A 550 32.44 17.43 15.68
CA ILE A 550 33.41 16.33 15.56
C ILE A 550 32.80 15.01 15.04
N ASN A 551 31.48 14.97 14.80
CA ASN A 551 30.75 13.80 14.29
C ASN A 551 30.93 12.53 15.16
N THR A 552 30.74 12.66 16.47
CA THR A 552 30.82 11.54 17.41
C THR A 552 29.63 11.50 18.37
N VAL A 553 29.29 10.31 18.85
CA VAL A 553 28.31 10.16 19.94
C VAL A 553 28.93 10.65 21.25
N GLU A 554 28.35 11.69 21.87
CA GLU A 554 28.84 12.26 23.13
C GLU A 554 28.15 11.64 24.36
N LYS A 555 26.90 11.20 24.23
CA LYS A 555 26.09 10.70 25.35
C LYS A 555 24.95 9.79 24.87
N GLN A 556 24.58 8.80 25.70
CA GLN A 556 23.31 8.10 25.61
C GLN A 556 22.41 8.54 26.76
N ILE A 557 21.14 8.81 26.47
CA ILE A 557 20.14 9.17 27.49
C ILE A 557 19.12 8.03 27.55
N THR A 558 19.04 7.35 28.69
CA THR A 558 18.02 6.31 28.92
C THR A 558 16.67 6.97 29.14
N VAL A 559 15.74 6.74 28.20
CA VAL A 559 14.42 7.38 28.19
C VAL A 559 13.28 6.40 28.49
N GLY A 560 13.54 5.08 28.40
CA GLY A 560 12.54 4.03 28.57
C GLY A 560 12.37 3.19 27.30
N GLN A 561 11.63 2.08 27.39
CA GLN A 561 11.56 1.04 26.36
C GLN A 561 10.87 1.51 25.07
N ASN A 562 11.47 1.18 23.93
CA ASN A 562 11.01 1.52 22.58
C ASN A 562 10.72 3.01 22.39
N PRO A 563 11.73 3.90 22.53
CA PRO A 563 11.59 5.26 22.07
C PRO A 563 11.40 5.24 20.55
N ILE A 564 10.48 6.06 20.04
CA ILE A 564 10.10 6.01 18.62
C ILE A 564 10.20 7.35 17.90
N TRP A 565 10.11 8.46 18.64
CA TRP A 565 10.22 9.80 18.06
C TRP A 565 10.99 10.74 18.98
N VAL A 566 11.75 11.67 18.39
CA VAL A 566 12.40 12.77 19.09
C VAL A 566 12.20 14.07 18.33
N ARG A 567 11.96 15.17 19.06
CA ARG A 567 11.87 16.50 18.47
C ARG A 567 12.44 17.54 19.42
N TYR A 568 13.46 18.26 18.98
CA TYR A 568 13.86 19.52 19.57
C TYR A 568 12.92 20.64 19.10
N ILE A 569 12.44 21.46 20.04
CA ILE A 569 11.59 22.61 19.79
C ILE A 569 12.32 23.86 20.32
N PRO A 570 12.92 24.69 19.43
CA PRO A 570 13.68 25.88 19.82
C PRO A 570 12.86 26.86 20.67
N GLU A 571 11.60 27.10 20.31
CA GLU A 571 10.72 28.06 20.99
C GLU A 571 10.39 27.70 22.44
N LEU A 572 10.60 26.44 22.81
CA LEU A 572 10.45 25.92 24.16
C LEU A 572 11.80 25.63 24.84
N ASN A 573 12.90 25.66 24.07
CA ASN A 573 14.21 25.13 24.43
C ASN A 573 14.12 23.76 25.12
N ARG A 574 13.39 22.81 24.52
CA ARG A 574 13.16 21.46 25.05
C ARG A 574 13.20 20.41 23.96
N ILE A 575 13.63 19.21 24.34
CA ILE A 575 13.55 18.02 23.51
C ILE A 575 12.42 17.13 24.05
N PHE A 576 11.53 16.71 23.18
CA PHE A 576 10.44 15.79 23.50
C PHE A 576 10.71 14.45 22.86
N VAL A 577 10.51 13.37 23.63
CA VAL A 577 10.69 12.00 23.18
C VAL A 577 9.42 11.21 23.45
N SER A 578 8.86 10.60 22.40
CA SER A 578 7.75 9.66 22.51
C SER A 578 8.31 8.27 22.83
N VAL A 579 7.87 7.69 23.94
CA VAL A 579 8.29 6.34 24.38
C VAL A 579 7.09 5.39 24.27
N GLU A 580 7.08 4.58 23.22
CA GLU A 580 5.94 3.74 22.83
C GLU A 580 5.74 2.60 23.84
N GLY A 581 6.82 1.93 24.25
CA GLY A 581 6.76 0.73 25.07
C GLY A 581 6.19 0.96 26.47
N GLU A 582 6.33 2.18 26.98
CA GLU A 582 5.91 2.58 28.33
C GLU A 582 4.78 3.62 28.34
N LYS A 583 4.20 3.96 27.16
CA LYS A 583 3.14 4.98 27.02
C LYS A 583 3.44 6.28 27.78
N LYS A 584 4.61 6.85 27.53
CA LYS A 584 5.05 8.08 28.21
C LYS A 584 5.77 9.03 27.26
N ILE A 585 5.89 10.27 27.70
CA ILE A 585 6.60 11.34 27.02
C ILE A 585 7.73 11.80 27.94
N VAL A 586 8.95 11.83 27.42
CA VAL A 586 10.13 12.28 28.17
C VAL A 586 10.57 13.63 27.64
N ILE A 587 10.80 14.57 28.54
CA ILE A 587 11.22 15.94 28.23
C ILE A 587 12.63 16.15 28.75
N ILE A 588 13.53 16.58 27.88
CA ILE A 588 14.97 16.70 28.14
C ILE A 588 15.39 18.16 27.94
N ASN A 589 16.28 18.63 28.82
CA ASN A 589 16.97 19.90 28.65
C ASN A 589 18.17 19.70 27.70
N PRO A 590 18.22 20.42 26.56
CA PRO A 590 19.27 20.26 25.55
C PRO A 590 20.66 20.73 26.00
N GLU A 591 20.75 21.64 26.97
CA GLU A 591 22.02 22.22 27.43
C GLU A 591 22.86 21.21 28.21
N ASN A 592 22.22 20.46 29.11
CA ASN A 592 22.88 19.50 30.00
C ASN A 592 22.50 18.04 29.71
N ASN A 593 21.61 17.79 28.75
CA ASN A 593 21.12 16.47 28.38
C ASN A 593 20.51 15.70 29.58
N GLU A 594 19.82 16.39 30.47
CA GLU A 594 19.12 15.80 31.61
C GLU A 594 17.61 15.72 31.38
N ILE A 595 16.99 14.63 31.83
CA ILE A 595 15.54 14.49 31.84
C ILE A 595 14.98 15.44 32.90
N VAL A 596 14.21 16.43 32.46
CA VAL A 596 13.57 17.40 33.36
C VAL A 596 12.15 17.00 33.72
N GLN A 597 11.51 16.17 32.90
CA GLN A 597 10.15 15.70 33.17
C GLN A 597 9.84 14.38 32.45
N THR A 598 9.01 13.55 33.07
CA THR A 598 8.36 12.40 32.43
C THR A 598 6.85 12.51 32.65
N ILE A 599 6.08 12.35 31.58
CA ILE A 599 4.62 12.42 31.58
C ILE A 599 4.07 11.06 31.12
N ASN A 600 3.40 10.34 32.02
CA ASN A 600 2.64 9.14 31.64
C ASN A 600 1.36 9.58 30.93
N THR A 601 1.03 8.94 29.82
CA THR A 601 -0.10 9.37 29.00
C THR A 601 -1.41 8.70 29.40
N ASP A 602 -1.39 7.53 30.04
CA ASP A 602 -2.57 6.75 30.45
C ASP A 602 -3.65 6.63 29.34
N THR A 603 -3.22 6.60 28.07
CA THR A 603 -4.09 6.78 26.90
C THR A 603 -4.54 5.48 26.22
N SER A 604 -5.60 5.61 25.41
CA SER A 604 -6.12 4.54 24.54
C SER A 604 -5.14 4.09 23.45
N GLY A 605 -4.24 4.98 22.99
CA GLY A 605 -3.18 4.66 22.02
C GLY A 605 -1.77 4.86 22.60
N LYS A 606 -0.75 4.64 21.77
CA LYS A 606 0.66 4.80 22.17
C LYS A 606 1.27 6.08 21.58
N PRO A 607 2.03 6.88 22.35
CA PRO A 607 2.60 8.14 21.85
C PRO A 607 3.55 7.88 20.69
N TYR A 608 3.41 8.69 19.65
CA TYR A 608 4.08 8.47 18.37
C TYR A 608 4.70 9.75 17.80
N HIS A 609 4.06 10.43 16.86
CA HIS A 609 4.60 11.59 16.16
C HIS A 609 4.39 12.89 16.97
N ILE A 610 5.40 13.76 17.00
CA ILE A 610 5.38 15.03 17.76
C ILE A 610 5.28 16.22 16.81
N PHE A 611 4.19 16.96 16.87
CA PHE A 611 3.94 18.21 16.15
C PHE A 611 3.97 19.43 17.11
N PHE A 612 4.32 20.62 16.60
CA PHE A 612 4.39 21.84 17.41
C PHE A 612 3.64 22.98 16.73
N ALA A 613 2.75 23.63 17.47
CA ALA A 613 2.03 24.82 17.02
C ALA A 613 2.67 26.08 17.60
N SER A 614 3.45 26.80 16.78
CA SER A 614 4.21 27.97 17.23
C SER A 614 3.36 29.11 17.79
N LYS A 615 2.13 29.32 17.27
CA LYS A 615 1.21 30.36 17.74
C LYS A 615 0.80 30.19 19.20
N THR A 616 0.56 28.96 19.64
CA THR A 616 0.09 28.65 21.01
C THR A 616 1.17 28.09 21.91
N LYS A 617 2.30 27.72 21.31
CA LYS A 617 3.39 26.97 21.93
C LYS A 617 2.96 25.61 22.49
N TYR A 618 1.87 25.04 21.95
CA TYR A 618 1.41 23.71 22.34
C TYR A 618 2.13 22.62 21.54
N VAL A 619 2.38 21.50 22.20
CA VAL A 619 2.97 20.30 21.61
C VAL A 619 1.87 19.26 21.42
N TYR A 620 1.71 18.77 20.20
CA TYR A 620 0.71 17.80 19.79
C TYR A 620 1.39 16.46 19.60
N ILE A 621 0.81 15.39 20.14
CA ILE A 621 1.38 14.06 20.07
C ILE A 621 0.33 13.09 19.56
N ASN A 622 0.56 12.57 18.36
CA ASN A 622 -0.30 11.59 17.75
C ASN A 622 -0.19 10.27 18.50
N LEU A 623 -1.30 9.53 18.56
CA LEU A 623 -1.36 8.23 19.19
C LEU A 623 -1.47 7.12 18.14
N ARG A 624 -0.52 6.19 18.11
CA ARG A 624 -0.63 5.00 17.28
C ARG A 624 -1.82 4.16 17.73
N ASN A 625 -2.57 3.62 16.77
CA ASN A 625 -3.80 2.85 16.94
C ASN A 625 -4.95 3.64 17.59
N SER A 626 -4.95 4.97 17.45
CA SER A 626 -6.02 5.83 17.93
C SER A 626 -6.14 7.07 17.04
N GLU A 627 -7.35 7.54 16.80
CA GLU A 627 -7.60 8.80 16.07
C GLU A 627 -7.40 10.05 16.95
N LYS A 628 -6.95 9.86 18.19
CA LYS A 628 -6.80 10.94 19.17
C LYS A 628 -5.38 11.49 19.18
N VAL A 629 -5.29 12.75 19.62
CA VAL A 629 -4.06 13.50 19.79
C VAL A 629 -4.00 14.03 21.22
N ILE A 630 -2.83 13.92 21.83
CA ILE A 630 -2.53 14.56 23.12
C ILE A 630 -2.03 15.97 22.86
N VAL A 631 -2.55 16.93 23.60
CA VAL A 631 -2.09 18.33 23.58
C VAL A 631 -1.40 18.64 24.90
N LEU A 632 -0.12 18.96 24.84
CA LEU A 632 0.66 19.45 25.96
C LEU A 632 0.76 20.98 25.90
N ALA A 633 0.57 21.61 27.06
CA ALA A 633 0.91 23.01 27.26
C ALA A 633 2.00 23.12 28.32
N GLN A 634 2.84 24.15 28.16
CA GLN A 634 3.76 24.56 29.21
C GLN A 634 2.99 25.31 30.30
N ASP A 635 3.31 25.03 31.56
CA ASP A 635 2.75 25.78 32.68
C ASP A 635 3.23 27.23 32.67
N LYS A 636 2.43 28.13 33.27
CA LYS A 636 2.66 29.59 33.17
C LYS A 636 4.00 30.05 33.75
N ASP A 637 4.52 29.31 34.71
CA ASP A 637 5.82 29.52 35.36
C ASP A 637 6.99 28.87 34.58
N ALA A 638 6.69 28.25 33.44
CA ALA A 638 7.63 27.52 32.59
C ALA A 638 8.33 26.32 33.25
N SER A 639 7.86 25.88 34.42
CA SER A 639 8.51 24.83 35.22
C SER A 639 8.26 23.42 34.68
N SER A 640 7.07 23.17 34.13
CA SER A 640 6.65 21.86 33.62
C SER A 640 5.73 21.97 32.40
N PHE A 641 5.44 20.81 31.81
CA PHE A 641 4.41 20.60 30.80
C PHE A 641 3.32 19.70 31.36
N ARG A 642 2.08 19.91 30.95
CA ARG A 642 0.95 19.04 31.32
C ARG A 642 0.06 18.76 30.13
N ILE A 643 -0.59 17.59 30.18
CA ILE A 643 -1.67 17.26 29.25
C ILE A 643 -2.84 18.18 29.56
N ILE A 644 -3.22 19.01 28.60
CA ILE A 644 -4.39 19.87 28.73
C ILE A 644 -5.62 19.27 28.06
N ARG A 645 -5.40 18.38 27.08
CA ARG A 645 -6.48 17.75 26.32
C ARG A 645 -6.01 16.47 25.63
N GLU A 646 -6.92 15.50 25.55
CA GLU A 646 -6.86 14.37 24.63
C GLU A 646 -8.14 14.43 23.79
N ALA A 647 -8.00 14.61 22.47
CA ALA A 647 -9.15 14.79 21.60
C ALA A 647 -8.92 14.21 20.21
N VAL A 648 -10.01 13.86 19.53
CA VAL A 648 -10.01 13.66 18.09
C VAL A 648 -9.92 15.04 17.46
N ILE A 649 -8.78 15.32 16.83
CA ILE A 649 -8.60 16.53 16.03
C ILE A 649 -8.52 16.05 14.58
N PRO A 650 -9.45 16.49 13.69
CA PRO A 650 -9.50 16.02 12.31
C PRO A 650 -8.14 16.09 11.63
N PHE A 651 -7.78 15.04 10.89
CA PHE A 651 -6.53 14.88 10.12
C PHE A 651 -5.24 14.80 10.94
N LEU A 652 -5.24 15.28 12.19
CA LEU A 652 -4.11 15.18 13.10
C LEU A 652 -4.05 13.81 13.80
N GLY A 653 -5.13 13.02 13.81
CA GLY A 653 -5.18 11.67 14.40
C GLY A 653 -4.84 10.51 13.46
N GLU A 654 -4.89 10.72 12.14
CA GLU A 654 -4.60 9.65 11.17
C GLU A 654 -3.10 9.38 11.12
N THR A 655 -2.68 8.18 11.53
CA THR A 655 -1.27 7.77 11.46
C THR A 655 -1.14 6.53 10.59
N ASP A 656 -0.45 6.69 9.45
CA ASP A 656 0.29 5.59 8.86
C ASP A 656 1.39 5.19 9.87
N ALA A 657 1.66 3.90 10.01
CA ALA A 657 2.40 3.33 11.14
C ALA A 657 3.90 3.65 11.17
N ARG A 658 4.42 4.53 10.31
CA ARG A 658 5.87 4.74 10.06
C ARG A 658 6.35 6.18 10.21
N PRO A 659 7.62 6.41 10.65
CA PRO A 659 7.98 7.65 11.32
C PRO A 659 8.44 8.76 10.36
N TYR A 660 7.54 9.15 9.45
CA TYR A 660 7.82 10.12 8.40
C TYR A 660 7.32 11.52 8.77
N ASN A 661 7.94 12.55 8.19
CA ASN A 661 7.42 13.91 8.29
C ASN A 661 6.13 14.04 7.46
N MET A 662 4.99 13.65 8.03
CA MET A 662 3.68 13.64 7.37
C MET A 662 2.93 14.98 7.46
N VAL A 663 3.49 15.94 8.19
CA VAL A 663 2.87 17.25 8.43
C VAL A 663 3.88 18.36 8.18
N ALA A 664 3.49 19.36 7.40
CA ALA A 664 4.28 20.57 7.21
C ALA A 664 3.39 21.82 7.25
N VAL A 665 3.96 22.95 7.68
CA VAL A 665 3.27 24.23 7.74
C VAL A 665 3.97 25.20 6.79
N ASN A 666 3.18 25.80 5.90
CA ASN A 666 3.66 26.88 5.06
C ASN A 666 3.56 28.20 5.82
N LYS A 667 4.71 28.78 6.18
CA LYS A 667 4.76 30.02 6.97
C LYS A 667 4.19 31.22 6.21
N LYS A 668 4.21 31.18 4.86
CA LYS A 668 3.70 32.28 4.02
C LYS A 668 2.18 32.33 3.99
N THR A 669 1.52 31.17 3.95
CA THR A 669 0.05 31.07 3.87
C THR A 669 -0.61 30.70 5.21
N SER A 670 0.17 30.30 6.21
CA SER A 670 -0.32 29.70 7.47
C SER A 670 -1.16 28.44 7.29
N LEU A 671 -1.08 27.78 6.14
CA LEU A 671 -1.75 26.51 5.88
C LEU A 671 -0.90 25.33 6.36
N SER A 672 -1.56 24.32 6.92
CA SER A 672 -0.98 23.03 7.27
C SER A 672 -1.31 22.00 6.21
N TYR A 673 -0.36 21.12 5.90
CA TYR A 673 -0.50 20.07 4.90
C TYR A 673 -0.23 18.71 5.54
N PHE A 674 -1.07 17.74 5.23
CA PHE A 674 -1.06 16.38 5.78
C PHE A 674 -1.08 15.37 4.65
N THR A 675 -0.12 14.46 4.60
CA THR A 675 -0.11 13.37 3.62
C THR A 675 -0.85 12.15 4.16
N SER A 676 -1.69 11.51 3.34
CA SER A 676 -2.30 10.23 3.68
C SER A 676 -1.98 9.18 2.61
N GLY A 677 -1.04 8.29 2.94
CA GLY A 677 -0.63 7.19 2.07
C GLY A 677 -1.77 6.23 1.74
N ASN A 678 -2.61 5.92 2.73
CA ASN A 678 -3.74 4.98 2.55
C ASN A 678 -4.86 5.56 1.69
N LYS A 679 -5.07 6.87 1.74
CA LYS A 679 -6.11 7.57 0.96
C LYS A 679 -5.58 8.13 -0.37
N ASN A 680 -4.27 8.03 -0.62
CA ASN A 680 -3.59 8.62 -1.78
C ASN A 680 -3.94 10.11 -1.99
N ASN A 681 -3.87 10.90 -0.92
CA ASN A 681 -4.22 12.31 -0.98
C ASN A 681 -3.36 13.18 -0.05
N VAL A 682 -3.49 14.49 -0.25
CA VAL A 682 -2.94 15.52 0.64
C VAL A 682 -4.09 16.37 1.16
N VAL A 683 -4.22 16.45 2.47
CA VAL A 683 -5.21 17.33 3.13
C VAL A 683 -4.53 18.63 3.49
N ILE A 684 -5.19 19.74 3.20
CA ILE A 684 -4.79 21.09 3.55
C ILE A 684 -5.77 21.59 4.60
N THR A 685 -5.27 22.15 5.69
CA THR A 685 -6.12 22.79 6.69
C THR A 685 -5.67 24.22 6.98
N ARG A 686 -6.65 25.07 7.22
CA ARG A 686 -6.46 26.32 7.96
C ARG A 686 -7.05 26.09 9.34
N ASN A 687 -6.18 26.20 10.34
CA ASN A 687 -6.56 25.95 11.71
C ASN A 687 -6.81 27.27 12.42
N GLU A 688 -7.95 27.37 13.08
CA GLU A 688 -8.20 28.36 14.10
C GLU A 688 -7.90 27.78 15.49
N LEU A 689 -8.05 28.61 16.51
CA LEU A 689 -7.90 28.20 17.89
C LEU A 689 -9.28 28.17 18.51
N ASP A 690 -9.61 27.07 19.17
CA ASP A 690 -10.80 27.02 19.99
C ASP A 690 -10.63 27.84 21.29
N LYS A 691 -11.67 27.82 22.13
CA LYS A 691 -11.69 28.54 23.41
C LYS A 691 -10.56 28.15 24.39
N GLU A 692 -9.91 27.01 24.20
CA GLU A 692 -8.81 26.49 25.02
C GLU A 692 -7.44 26.71 24.37
N GLY A 693 -7.41 27.30 23.17
CA GLY A 693 -6.20 27.51 22.39
C GLY A 693 -5.73 26.25 21.65
N VAL A 694 -6.59 25.24 21.51
CA VAL A 694 -6.28 24.02 20.77
C VAL A 694 -6.61 24.24 19.29
N LEU A 695 -5.78 23.68 18.39
CA LEU A 695 -6.01 23.78 16.95
C LEU A 695 -7.35 23.13 16.58
N ASP A 696 -8.18 23.89 15.88
CA ASP A 696 -9.46 23.47 15.34
C ASP A 696 -9.48 23.74 13.82
N PRO A 697 -9.54 22.70 12.98
CA PRO A 697 -9.62 22.86 11.52
C PRO A 697 -10.98 23.42 11.10
N VAL A 698 -11.06 24.74 10.88
CA VAL A 698 -12.30 25.43 10.44
C VAL A 698 -12.49 25.44 8.93
N TRP A 699 -11.43 25.18 8.18
CA TRP A 699 -11.41 25.13 6.73
C TRP A 699 -10.44 24.03 6.30
N TYR A 700 -10.88 23.16 5.40
CA TYR A 700 -10.01 22.16 4.81
C TYR A 700 -10.31 21.92 3.34
N ALA A 701 -9.27 21.47 2.63
CA ALA A 701 -9.35 21.01 1.26
C ALA A 701 -8.57 19.70 1.12
N THR A 702 -9.03 18.80 0.26
CA THR A 702 -8.35 17.55 -0.06
C THR A 702 -7.91 17.59 -1.51
N ILE A 703 -6.61 17.45 -1.76
CA ILE A 703 -6.07 17.22 -3.10
C ILE A 703 -6.01 15.70 -3.31
N ASN A 704 -6.84 15.19 -4.22
CA ASN A 704 -6.90 13.77 -4.57
C ASN A 704 -5.71 13.34 -5.42
N ALA A 705 -5.58 12.03 -5.62
CA ALA A 705 -4.51 11.41 -6.41
C ALA A 705 -4.39 11.97 -7.84
N ASP A 706 -5.51 12.36 -8.46
CA ASP A 706 -5.58 12.94 -9.81
C ASP A 706 -5.32 14.46 -9.83
N GLY A 707 -5.08 15.08 -8.68
CA GLY A 707 -4.90 16.52 -8.53
C GLY A 707 -6.18 17.34 -8.42
N SER A 708 -7.36 16.71 -8.48
CA SER A 708 -8.62 17.38 -8.18
C SER A 708 -8.66 17.83 -6.72
N VAL A 709 -9.28 18.99 -6.46
CA VAL A 709 -9.35 19.58 -5.11
C VAL A 709 -10.79 19.62 -4.65
N ILE A 710 -11.07 18.96 -3.53
CA ILE A 710 -12.38 18.97 -2.86
C ILE A 710 -12.29 19.89 -1.64
N TYR A 711 -13.14 20.89 -1.58
CA TYR A 711 -13.24 21.83 -0.46
C TYR A 711 -14.35 21.42 0.51
N SER A 712 -14.14 21.66 1.81
CA SER A 712 -15.24 21.63 2.80
C SER A 712 -16.31 22.67 2.47
N ASP A 713 -17.49 22.57 3.08
CA ASP A 713 -18.58 23.51 2.78
C ASP A 713 -18.24 24.94 3.22
N GLU A 714 -17.62 25.08 4.39
CA GLU A 714 -17.07 26.35 4.91
C GLU A 714 -15.99 26.91 3.97
N ALA A 715 -15.24 26.02 3.32
CA ALA A 715 -14.20 26.39 2.37
C ALA A 715 -14.75 26.90 1.04
N LYS A 716 -15.89 26.37 0.58
CA LYS A 716 -16.56 26.84 -0.64
C LYS A 716 -17.12 28.26 -0.49
N GLU A 717 -17.51 28.66 0.72
CA GLU A 717 -18.02 30.00 1.00
C GLU A 717 -16.91 31.07 1.08
N ALA A 718 -15.69 30.68 1.46
CA ALA A 718 -14.54 31.57 1.62
C ALA A 718 -13.69 31.74 0.35
N VAL A 719 -13.79 30.82 -0.61
CA VAL A 719 -13.20 30.97 -1.94
C VAL A 719 -14.17 31.85 -2.73
N PRO A 720 -13.79 33.07 -3.18
CA PRO A 720 -14.63 33.77 -4.14
C PRO A 720 -14.75 32.82 -5.32
N VAL A 721 -16.00 32.45 -5.65
CA VAL A 721 -16.31 31.72 -6.87
C VAL A 721 -15.78 32.59 -8.00
N GLN A 722 -14.52 32.37 -8.41
CA GLN A 722 -14.16 32.58 -9.78
C GLN A 722 -14.96 31.51 -10.49
N GLU A 723 -16.18 31.88 -10.88
CA GLU A 723 -16.80 31.30 -12.06
C GLU A 723 -15.65 31.25 -13.05
N GLU A 724 -15.29 30.04 -13.50
CA GLU A 724 -14.59 29.91 -14.76
C GLU A 724 -15.35 30.85 -15.69
N LYS A 725 -14.75 31.98 -16.05
CA LYS A 725 -15.31 32.84 -17.07
C LYS A 725 -15.40 31.93 -18.27
N LYS A 726 -16.60 31.39 -18.51
CA LYS A 726 -16.98 30.85 -19.81
C LYS A 726 -16.73 32.02 -20.75
N ILE A 727 -15.55 32.04 -21.35
CA ILE A 727 -15.25 32.91 -22.47
C ILE A 727 -16.33 32.52 -23.47
N SER A 728 -17.33 33.38 -23.64
CA SER A 728 -18.44 33.05 -24.52
C SER A 728 -17.83 32.75 -25.89
N PHE A 729 -18.39 31.78 -26.62
CA PHE A 729 -17.93 31.44 -27.97
C PHE A 729 -17.80 32.68 -28.87
N VAL A 730 -18.57 33.74 -28.56
CA VAL A 730 -18.52 35.05 -29.21
C VAL A 730 -17.21 35.80 -28.93
N THR A 731 -16.67 35.75 -27.71
CA THR A 731 -15.39 36.42 -27.36
C THR A 731 -14.18 35.70 -27.96
N LEU A 732 -14.17 34.37 -27.96
CA LEU A 732 -13.12 33.58 -28.61
C LEU A 732 -13.15 33.76 -30.14
N SER A 733 -14.34 33.78 -30.76
CA SER A 733 -14.51 34.07 -32.19
C SER A 733 -14.00 35.47 -32.56
N ASN A 734 -14.24 36.48 -31.73
CA ASN A 734 -13.77 37.84 -31.99
C ASN A 734 -12.26 37.98 -31.85
N ILE A 735 -11.63 37.28 -30.89
CA ILE A 735 -10.16 37.23 -30.75
C ILE A 735 -9.53 36.54 -31.96
N ILE A 736 -10.10 35.41 -32.41
CA ILE A 736 -9.64 34.70 -33.61
C ILE A 736 -9.80 35.60 -34.86
N LYS A 737 -10.92 36.32 -35.00
CA LYS A 737 -11.12 37.26 -36.11
C LYS A 737 -10.11 38.41 -36.09
N LEU A 738 -9.77 38.94 -34.91
CA LEU A 738 -8.74 39.99 -34.75
C LEU A 738 -7.34 39.47 -35.10
N LEU A 739 -6.99 38.25 -34.68
CA LEU A 739 -5.72 37.62 -35.04
C LEU A 739 -5.62 37.33 -36.55
N VAL A 740 -6.71 36.82 -37.16
CA VAL A 740 -6.78 36.60 -38.61
C VAL A 740 -6.68 37.93 -39.37
N LEU A 741 -7.35 38.99 -38.91
CA LEU A 741 -7.26 40.32 -39.51
C LEU A 741 -5.83 40.88 -39.41
N GLY A 742 -5.16 40.72 -38.27
CA GLY A 742 -3.76 41.09 -38.08
C GLY A 742 -2.83 40.34 -39.04
N PHE A 743 -3.06 39.04 -39.24
CA PHE A 743 -2.29 38.21 -40.17
C PHE A 743 -2.52 38.62 -41.63
N VAL A 744 -3.75 38.94 -42.02
CA VAL A 744 -4.08 39.44 -43.36
C VAL A 744 -3.43 40.80 -43.62
N ILE A 745 -3.45 41.72 -42.65
CA ILE A 745 -2.79 43.03 -42.77
C ILE A 745 -1.27 42.85 -42.92
N ALA A 746 -0.66 41.93 -42.17
CA ALA A 746 0.76 41.62 -42.29
C ALA A 746 1.12 41.07 -43.68
N ILE A 747 0.32 40.16 -44.22
CA ILE A 747 0.51 39.62 -45.58
C ILE A 747 0.36 40.73 -46.64
N ILE A 748 -0.65 41.60 -46.52
CA ILE A 748 -0.83 42.74 -47.44
C ILE A 748 0.38 43.67 -47.37
N GLY A 749 0.92 43.95 -46.17
CA GLY A 749 2.13 44.73 -45.99
C GLY A 749 3.36 44.10 -46.68
N ILE A 750 3.52 42.78 -46.58
CA ILE A 750 4.58 42.02 -47.25
C ILE A 750 4.40 42.09 -48.77
N VAL A 751 3.20 41.89 -49.30
CA VAL A 751 2.91 41.95 -50.74
C VAL A 751 3.16 43.36 -51.30
N ILE A 752 2.75 44.41 -50.60
CA ILE A 752 3.02 45.81 -50.99
C ILE A 752 4.53 46.09 -50.97
N SER A 753 5.25 45.60 -49.96
CA SER A 753 6.71 45.71 -49.86
C SER A 753 7.40 45.01 -51.04
N MET A 754 6.99 43.79 -51.37
CA MET A 754 7.52 43.04 -52.52
C MET A 754 7.21 43.73 -53.85
N ARG A 755 6.01 44.30 -54.02
CA ARG A 755 5.62 45.05 -55.22
C ARG A 755 6.42 46.35 -55.36
N ARG A 756 6.69 47.06 -54.25
CA ARG A 756 7.60 48.23 -54.24
C ARG A 756 9.03 47.82 -54.58
N ARG A 757 9.51 46.67 -54.12
CA ARG A 757 10.86 46.15 -54.43
C ARG A 757 10.98 45.75 -55.91
N SER A 758 9.95 45.12 -56.47
CA SER A 758 9.86 44.79 -57.89
C SER A 758 9.81 46.03 -58.79
N LEU A 759 9.02 47.05 -58.43
CA LEU A 759 8.99 48.33 -59.15
C LEU A 759 10.32 49.08 -59.08
N ARG A 760 11.03 49.02 -57.94
CA ARG A 760 12.38 49.63 -57.81
C ARG A 760 13.42 48.91 -58.67
N ASN A 761 13.36 47.59 -58.77
CA ASN A 761 14.28 46.80 -59.58
C ASN A 761 14.05 46.97 -61.09
N ASN A 762 12.79 47.19 -61.52
CA ASN A 762 12.48 47.47 -62.93
C ASN A 762 12.92 48.88 -63.37
N ILE A 763 12.93 49.86 -62.47
CA ILE A 763 13.41 51.22 -62.77
C ILE A 763 14.95 51.27 -62.81
N SER A 764 15.65 50.39 -62.08
CA SER A 764 17.12 50.28 -62.18
C SER A 764 17.62 49.50 -63.40
N SER A 765 16.75 48.75 -64.09
CA SER A 765 17.09 48.04 -65.33
C SER A 765 16.70 48.79 -66.61
N SER A 766 16.08 49.97 -66.49
CA SER A 766 15.69 50.85 -67.61
C SER A 766 16.28 52.25 -67.52
N LEU A 767 17.33 52.44 -66.72
CA LEU A 767 18.11 53.67 -66.56
C LEU A 767 19.57 53.42 -66.97
#